data_AF-A0A1Y4CI19-F1
#
_entry.id   AF-A0A1Y4CI19-F1
#
_cell.length_a   1.000
_cell.length_b   1.000
_cell.length_c   1.000
_cell.angle_alpha   90.00
_cell.angle_beta   90.00
_cell.angle_gamma   90.00
#
_symmetry.space_group_name_H-M   'P 1'
#
loop_
_entity.id
_entity.type
_entity.pdbx_description
1 polymer ?
#
loop_
_entity_poly.entity_id
_entity_poly.type
_entity_poly.pdbx_seq_one_letter_code
_entity_poly.pdbx_strand_id
1 'polypeptide(L)'
;MKTIIAEKPSVAREIARIVGATKLEEGYMYGGGYYVTWALGHLVQLSFPEGYGIKGFQRDNLPVIPDEFLLVPRQVRTEKGYKTDSGVMKQIRTITKLFNDSDRIIVATDAGREGELIFRYLYHHIGCAVPFDRLWISSLTDKAIRDGLDSLEDGTKYDNLYLAAKSRSEADWLVGINGTQALTVAAGRGTYSVGRVQTPTLAMVCARFWENKRFVPQDVFQTHFSTQGKDADSVVKFSSAVKWNVKSGAAEVYNILRETGRATVLSVERKETVQDTPLLYDLTALQKDANARFGFTAEQTLAIAQKLYESKLITYPRTGSRYIPEDVFAGIPALLKGLRNNPKWDTVAGRMRQLSRRSVDDTKVTDHHALLPTGVKPMLFAKEETLIYDMIISRMLEAFSEKCIKDVTTVKAECGGAEFVAKGYVVRQHGWRSVRNEKEEGEENEENTVLPEWSEGDILPIMGCSMTEGKTKPRPFHTEASLLAAMETAGKEVEDEEMRQAMKDCGIGTPATRAAIIETLLRREYIVRSKKSLVPTEKGLALYSIVRGMDIANVEMTGQWEAALAKIERGELPSEAFMRDIESYTRRITTDLLACDKIFGHKDSGISCPKCGSGRMQFYGKVVRCDNTDCGLPVFRQIAGKTLSDTEMTELLRNGQTGLLNGFRSKQGKPFSAVVAFDSDFNTVFEFPEEKKKPGRKGRKKK
;
A
#
# COMPACT_ATOMS: atom_id res chain seq x y z
N MET A 1 -43.51 3.27 -8.89
CA MET A 1 -42.67 2.91 -7.72
C MET A 1 -41.29 3.53 -7.91
N LYS A 2 -40.52 3.81 -6.85
CA LYS A 2 -39.11 4.28 -6.98
C LYS A 2 -38.13 3.17 -6.58
N THR A 3 -36.99 3.06 -7.27
CA THR A 3 -35.90 2.15 -6.84
C THR A 3 -34.72 2.92 -6.30
N ILE A 4 -34.30 2.63 -5.07
CA ILE A 4 -33.04 3.09 -4.49
C ILE A 4 -31.96 2.02 -4.73
N ILE A 5 -30.83 2.39 -5.31
CA ILE A 5 -29.68 1.49 -5.48
C ILE A 5 -28.50 1.97 -4.64
N ALA A 6 -28.09 1.16 -3.66
CA ALA A 6 -26.88 1.40 -2.88
C ALA A 6 -25.66 0.66 -3.46
N GLU A 7 -24.44 1.01 -3.04
CA GLU A 7 -23.25 0.25 -3.48
C GLU A 7 -23.15 -1.14 -2.83
N LYS A 8 -23.62 -1.26 -1.59
CA LYS A 8 -23.44 -2.47 -0.75
C LYS A 8 -24.72 -2.82 0.01
N PRO A 9 -24.94 -4.12 0.36
CA PRO A 9 -26.10 -4.55 1.12
C PRO A 9 -26.22 -3.92 2.52
N SER A 10 -25.11 -3.50 3.15
CA SER A 10 -25.14 -2.82 4.45
C SER A 10 -25.79 -1.45 4.35
N VAL A 11 -25.38 -0.65 3.35
CA VAL A 11 -25.91 0.70 3.09
C VAL A 11 -27.39 0.62 2.72
N ALA A 12 -27.75 -0.28 1.80
CA ALA A 12 -29.15 -0.50 1.42
C ALA A 12 -30.05 -0.80 2.61
N ARG A 13 -29.61 -1.60 3.59
CA ARG A 13 -30.41 -1.91 4.78
C ARG A 13 -30.67 -0.69 5.67
N GLU A 14 -29.67 0.17 5.85
CA GLU A 14 -29.84 1.39 6.65
C GLU A 14 -30.82 2.35 5.96
N ILE A 15 -30.71 2.53 4.63
CA ILE A 15 -31.65 3.34 3.86
C ILE A 15 -33.07 2.73 3.87
N ALA A 16 -33.18 1.42 3.63
CA ALA A 16 -34.46 0.70 3.62
C ALA A 16 -35.25 0.88 4.91
N ARG A 17 -34.55 0.85 6.06
CA ARG A 17 -35.14 1.13 7.37
C ARG A 17 -35.72 2.55 7.45
N ILE A 18 -35.03 3.55 6.93
CA ILE A 18 -35.46 4.96 6.97
C ILE A 18 -36.67 5.20 6.06
N VAL A 19 -36.69 4.61 4.86
CA VAL A 19 -37.78 4.78 3.89
C VAL A 19 -38.96 3.83 4.11
N GLY A 20 -38.90 2.94 5.12
CA GLY A 20 -39.96 1.99 5.43
C GLY A 20 -40.06 0.79 4.48
N ALA A 21 -39.00 0.47 3.75
CA ALA A 21 -38.90 -0.72 2.90
C ALA A 21 -38.51 -1.94 3.73
N THR A 22 -39.45 -2.50 4.50
CA THR A 22 -39.17 -3.52 5.53
C THR A 22 -39.30 -4.97 5.05
N LYS A 23 -39.90 -5.22 3.88
CA LYS A 23 -40.10 -6.57 3.36
C LYS A 23 -38.86 -7.01 2.60
N LEU A 24 -38.29 -8.15 2.96
CA LEU A 24 -37.10 -8.70 2.30
C LEU A 24 -37.47 -9.58 1.11
N GLU A 25 -36.70 -9.46 0.04
CA GLU A 25 -36.70 -10.33 -1.13
C GLU A 25 -35.26 -10.67 -1.52
N GLU A 26 -35.10 -11.58 -2.48
CA GLU A 26 -33.77 -11.93 -2.94
C GLU A 26 -33.13 -10.78 -3.75
N GLY A 27 -32.13 -10.13 -3.14
CA GLY A 27 -31.35 -9.06 -3.76
C GLY A 27 -31.93 -7.65 -3.60
N TYR A 28 -33.04 -7.48 -2.86
CA TYR A 28 -33.63 -6.17 -2.55
C TYR A 28 -34.59 -6.23 -1.36
N MET A 29 -35.03 -5.06 -0.90
CA MET A 29 -36.09 -4.88 0.08
C MET A 29 -37.19 -3.99 -0.51
N TYR A 30 -38.43 -4.09 -0.03
CA TYR A 30 -39.53 -3.28 -0.54
C TYR A 30 -40.53 -2.87 0.54
N GLY A 31 -41.26 -1.78 0.27
CA GLY A 31 -42.21 -1.15 1.20
C GLY A 31 -42.07 0.36 1.20
N GLY A 32 -43.03 1.08 1.80
CA GLY A 32 -42.97 2.55 1.88
C GLY A 32 -42.98 3.29 0.54
N GLY A 33 -43.34 2.61 -0.57
CA GLY A 33 -43.27 3.19 -1.92
C GLY A 33 -41.89 3.04 -2.61
N TYR A 34 -40.99 2.22 -2.04
CA TYR A 34 -39.64 1.99 -2.56
C TYR A 34 -39.34 0.52 -2.79
N TYR A 35 -38.55 0.25 -3.83
CA TYR A 35 -37.60 -0.86 -3.87
C TYR A 35 -36.24 -0.36 -3.39
N VAL A 36 -35.54 -1.11 -2.56
CA VAL A 36 -34.17 -0.79 -2.11
C VAL A 36 -33.27 -1.97 -2.41
N THR A 37 -32.41 -1.81 -3.41
CA THR A 37 -31.46 -2.81 -3.88
C THR A 37 -30.02 -2.33 -3.71
N TRP A 38 -29.06 -3.17 -4.09
CA TRP A 38 -27.64 -2.88 -3.95
C TRP A 38 -26.82 -3.48 -5.07
N ALA A 39 -25.68 -2.85 -5.35
CA ALA A 39 -24.59 -3.46 -6.10
C ALA A 39 -23.73 -4.37 -5.19
N LEU A 40 -22.64 -4.91 -5.72
CA LEU A 40 -21.65 -5.71 -4.99
C LEU A 40 -20.26 -5.16 -5.30
N GLY A 41 -20.12 -3.84 -5.14
CA GLY A 41 -19.14 -3.04 -5.89
C GLY A 41 -19.44 -3.09 -7.40
N HIS A 42 -18.41 -3.08 -8.23
CA HIS A 42 -18.55 -3.26 -9.67
C HIS A 42 -19.23 -4.60 -10.02
N LEU A 43 -20.42 -4.53 -10.62
CA LEU A 43 -21.12 -5.67 -11.24
C LEU A 43 -20.73 -5.84 -12.71
N VAL A 44 -20.22 -4.78 -13.32
CA VAL A 44 -19.84 -4.69 -14.73
C VAL A 44 -18.39 -4.23 -14.79
N GLN A 45 -17.66 -4.67 -15.80
CA GLN A 45 -16.27 -4.29 -16.04
C GLN A 45 -16.03 -4.05 -17.54
N LEU A 46 -14.91 -3.40 -17.86
CA LEU A 46 -14.39 -3.38 -19.22
C LEU A 46 -14.05 -4.80 -19.70
N SER A 47 -14.38 -5.08 -20.95
CA SER A 47 -14.05 -6.33 -21.62
C SER A 47 -12.53 -6.49 -21.77
N PHE A 48 -12.05 -7.73 -21.70
CA PHE A 48 -10.66 -8.05 -22.06
C PHE A 48 -10.49 -8.10 -23.58
N PRO A 49 -9.24 -8.07 -24.12
CA PRO A 49 -8.96 -8.21 -25.55
C PRO A 49 -9.71 -9.35 -26.25
N GLU A 50 -9.94 -10.47 -25.55
CA GLU A 50 -10.67 -11.62 -26.06
C GLU A 50 -12.12 -11.28 -26.45
N GLY A 51 -12.76 -10.34 -25.76
CA GLY A 51 -14.11 -9.87 -26.12
C GLY A 51 -14.15 -9.04 -27.41
N TYR A 52 -12.99 -8.57 -27.88
CA TYR A 52 -12.81 -7.92 -29.18
C TYR A 52 -12.27 -8.90 -30.25
N GLY A 53 -12.25 -10.21 -29.95
CA GLY A 53 -11.75 -11.23 -30.87
C GLY A 53 -10.23 -11.44 -30.86
N ILE A 54 -9.49 -10.75 -29.98
CA ILE A 54 -8.04 -10.80 -29.91
C ILE A 54 -7.61 -11.91 -28.95
N LYS A 55 -6.86 -12.91 -29.44
CA LYS A 55 -6.45 -14.08 -28.64
C LYS A 55 -4.98 -14.05 -28.27
N GLY A 56 -4.70 -14.21 -26.98
CA GLY A 56 -3.34 -14.30 -26.47
C GLY A 56 -2.54 -13.01 -26.67
N PHE A 57 -1.23 -13.08 -26.41
CA PHE A 57 -0.34 -11.93 -26.58
C PHE A 57 0.37 -12.07 -27.92
N GLN A 58 -0.09 -11.33 -28.92
CA GLN A 58 0.45 -11.35 -30.28
C GLN A 58 0.98 -9.95 -30.61
N ARG A 59 2.21 -9.89 -31.13
CA ARG A 59 2.88 -8.62 -31.46
C ARG A 59 2.07 -7.79 -32.46
N ASP A 60 1.47 -8.45 -33.44
CA ASP A 60 0.76 -7.79 -34.55
C ASP A 60 -0.60 -7.19 -34.14
N ASN A 61 -1.13 -7.59 -32.97
CA ASN A 61 -2.37 -7.04 -32.43
C ASN A 61 -2.12 -5.84 -31.50
N LEU A 62 -0.86 -5.43 -31.30
CA LEU A 62 -0.51 -4.36 -30.37
C LEU A 62 -0.25 -3.02 -31.09
N PRO A 63 -0.74 -1.90 -30.54
CA PRO A 63 -1.58 -1.80 -29.35
C PRO A 63 -3.06 -2.15 -29.62
N VAL A 64 -3.70 -2.81 -28.66
CA VAL A 64 -5.15 -3.01 -28.59
C VAL A 64 -5.79 -1.71 -28.13
N ILE A 65 -6.37 -0.96 -29.07
CA ILE A 65 -7.15 0.24 -28.83
C ILE A 65 -8.51 0.03 -29.51
N PRO A 66 -9.56 -0.30 -28.75
CA PRO A 66 -10.87 -0.55 -29.32
C PRO A 66 -11.55 0.76 -29.74
N ASP A 67 -12.38 0.71 -30.79
CA ASP A 67 -13.20 1.86 -31.20
C ASP A 67 -14.22 2.24 -30.12
N GLU A 68 -14.77 1.24 -29.44
CA GLU A 68 -15.67 1.40 -28.29
C GLU A 68 -15.30 0.44 -27.15
N PHE A 69 -15.35 0.93 -25.91
CA PHE A 69 -15.12 0.10 -24.75
C PHE A 69 -16.36 -0.74 -24.40
N LEU A 70 -16.27 -2.05 -24.63
CA LEU A 70 -17.35 -2.97 -24.31
C LEU A 70 -17.45 -3.22 -22.80
N LEU A 71 -18.67 -3.11 -22.26
CA LEU A 71 -19.00 -3.44 -20.88
C LEU A 71 -19.57 -4.85 -20.78
N VAL A 72 -18.95 -5.68 -19.94
CA VAL A 72 -19.36 -7.07 -19.69
C VAL A 72 -19.61 -7.30 -18.20
N PRO A 73 -20.49 -8.24 -17.83
CA PRO A 73 -20.65 -8.63 -16.43
C PRO A 73 -19.31 -9.07 -15.83
N ARG A 74 -19.06 -8.71 -14.57
CA ARG A 74 -17.79 -8.99 -13.89
C ARG A 74 -17.39 -10.46 -14.01
N GLN A 75 -16.12 -10.68 -14.36
CA GLN A 75 -15.57 -12.01 -14.55
C GLN A 75 -14.60 -12.38 -13.44
N VAL A 76 -14.55 -13.67 -13.10
CA VAL A 76 -13.63 -14.26 -12.13
C VAL A 76 -12.68 -15.23 -12.82
N ARG A 77 -11.42 -15.23 -12.37
CA ARG A 77 -10.40 -16.14 -12.89
C ARG A 77 -10.64 -17.56 -12.39
N THR A 78 -10.53 -18.51 -13.30
CA THR A 78 -10.60 -19.96 -13.05
C THR A 78 -9.41 -20.67 -13.71
N GLU A 79 -9.30 -21.98 -13.51
CA GLU A 79 -8.30 -22.82 -14.18
C GLU A 79 -8.43 -22.77 -15.71
N LYS A 80 -9.65 -22.60 -16.23
CA LYS A 80 -9.95 -22.55 -17.67
C LYS A 80 -10.01 -21.13 -18.24
N GLY A 81 -9.51 -20.13 -17.52
CA GLY A 81 -9.58 -18.72 -17.90
C GLY A 81 -10.66 -17.95 -17.14
N TYR A 82 -11.16 -16.86 -17.72
CA TYR A 82 -12.15 -16.00 -17.07
C TYR A 82 -13.57 -16.48 -17.36
N LYS A 83 -14.42 -16.49 -16.35
CA LYS A 83 -15.86 -16.76 -16.49
C LYS A 83 -16.66 -15.70 -15.76
N THR A 84 -17.88 -15.46 -16.22
CA THR A 84 -18.80 -14.54 -15.54
C THR A 84 -19.13 -15.02 -14.13
N ASP A 85 -19.17 -14.09 -13.17
CA ASP A 85 -19.61 -14.32 -11.80
C ASP A 85 -21.13 -14.54 -11.75
N SER A 86 -21.56 -15.72 -11.30
CA SER A 86 -22.97 -16.10 -11.26
C SER A 86 -23.79 -15.27 -10.27
N GLY A 87 -23.19 -14.85 -9.15
CA GLY A 87 -23.84 -13.99 -8.16
C GLY A 87 -24.07 -12.59 -8.73
N VAL A 88 -23.08 -12.07 -9.45
CA VAL A 88 -23.20 -10.79 -10.18
C VAL A 88 -24.30 -10.86 -11.22
N MET A 89 -24.35 -11.90 -12.05
CA MET A 89 -25.42 -12.05 -13.05
C MET A 89 -26.81 -12.10 -12.45
N LYS A 90 -26.95 -12.76 -11.29
CA LYS A 90 -28.22 -12.80 -10.58
C LYS A 90 -28.63 -11.41 -10.12
N GLN A 91 -27.71 -10.68 -9.51
CA GLN A 91 -27.99 -9.32 -9.02
C GLN A 91 -28.28 -8.33 -10.15
N ILE A 92 -27.56 -8.41 -11.28
CA ILE A 92 -27.86 -7.61 -12.48
C ILE A 92 -29.29 -7.85 -12.93
N ARG A 93 -29.73 -9.11 -13.07
CA ARG A 93 -31.12 -9.44 -13.45
C ARG A 93 -32.15 -8.87 -12.48
N THR A 94 -31.90 -8.96 -11.18
CA THR A 94 -32.76 -8.37 -10.15
C THR A 94 -32.85 -6.87 -10.34
N ILE A 95 -31.73 -6.16 -10.47
CA ILE A 95 -31.71 -4.70 -10.64
C ILE A 95 -32.40 -4.28 -11.93
N THR A 96 -32.15 -4.96 -13.06
CA THR A 96 -32.80 -4.69 -14.35
C THR A 96 -34.32 -4.78 -14.23
N LYS A 97 -34.83 -5.82 -13.56
CA LYS A 97 -36.28 -5.96 -13.31
C LYS A 97 -36.81 -4.76 -12.51
N LEU A 98 -36.17 -4.43 -11.38
CA LEU A 98 -36.63 -3.36 -10.50
C LEU A 98 -36.61 -1.99 -11.18
N PHE A 99 -35.59 -1.72 -11.99
CA PHE A 99 -35.50 -0.48 -12.76
C PHE A 99 -36.63 -0.39 -13.77
N ASN A 100 -36.91 -1.46 -14.53
CA ASN A 100 -38.02 -1.48 -15.48
C ASN A 100 -39.40 -1.30 -14.82
N ASP A 101 -39.55 -1.75 -13.57
CA ASP A 101 -40.77 -1.60 -12.77
C ASP A 101 -40.84 -0.25 -12.02
N SER A 102 -39.91 0.68 -12.27
CA SER A 102 -39.80 1.96 -11.57
C SER A 102 -39.95 3.17 -12.49
N ASP A 103 -40.56 4.22 -11.96
CA ASP A 103 -40.72 5.50 -12.67
C ASP A 103 -39.47 6.39 -12.52
N ARG A 104 -38.68 6.13 -11.47
CA ARG A 104 -37.44 6.87 -11.15
C ARG A 104 -36.50 6.04 -10.29
N ILE A 105 -35.20 6.26 -10.45
CA ILE A 105 -34.14 5.63 -9.66
C ILE A 105 -33.52 6.67 -8.72
N ILE A 106 -33.18 6.28 -7.50
CA ILE A 106 -32.39 7.08 -6.56
C ILE A 106 -31.05 6.36 -6.37
N VAL A 107 -29.98 7.01 -6.78
CA VAL A 107 -28.63 6.46 -6.76
C VAL A 107 -27.96 6.84 -5.45
N ALA A 108 -27.77 5.83 -4.60
CA ALA A 108 -27.18 5.91 -3.26
C ALA A 108 -25.85 5.13 -3.19
N THR A 109 -25.12 5.04 -4.30
CA THR A 109 -23.71 4.61 -4.31
C THR A 109 -22.85 5.69 -3.63
N ASP A 110 -21.62 5.32 -3.25
CA ASP A 110 -20.71 6.22 -2.52
C ASP A 110 -20.55 7.58 -3.26
N ALA A 111 -20.37 8.65 -2.50
CA ALA A 111 -20.35 10.04 -2.99
C ALA A 111 -18.97 10.42 -3.58
N GLY A 112 -18.58 9.75 -4.68
CA GLY A 112 -17.31 9.98 -5.37
C GLY A 112 -17.22 9.30 -6.74
N ARG A 113 -16.07 9.46 -7.42
CA ARG A 113 -15.80 8.93 -8.78
C ARG A 113 -16.19 7.46 -8.94
N GLU A 114 -15.76 6.61 -8.01
CA GLU A 114 -16.01 5.17 -8.08
C GLU A 114 -17.50 4.84 -7.92
N GLY A 115 -18.20 5.55 -7.04
CA GLY A 115 -19.64 5.36 -6.84
C GLY A 115 -20.46 5.72 -8.08
N GLU A 116 -20.10 6.80 -8.79
CA GLU A 116 -20.68 7.13 -10.10
C GLU A 116 -20.41 6.02 -11.12
N LEU A 117 -19.15 5.56 -11.20
CA LEU A 117 -18.74 4.57 -12.17
C LEU A 117 -19.48 3.24 -11.99
N ILE A 118 -19.60 2.75 -10.76
CA ILE A 118 -20.30 1.51 -10.42
C ILE A 118 -21.75 1.55 -10.91
N PHE A 119 -22.47 2.63 -10.60
CA PHE A 119 -23.87 2.76 -11.02
C PHE A 119 -23.97 2.92 -12.54
N ARG A 120 -23.20 3.83 -13.13
CA ARG A 120 -23.37 4.16 -14.55
C ARG A 120 -22.86 3.07 -15.48
N TYR A 121 -21.82 2.31 -15.13
CA TYR A 121 -21.47 1.11 -15.92
C TYR A 121 -22.61 0.09 -15.95
N LEU A 122 -23.27 -0.14 -14.82
CA LEU A 122 -24.45 -0.99 -14.78
C LEU A 122 -25.59 -0.41 -15.63
N TYR A 123 -25.89 0.88 -15.46
CA TYR A 123 -26.96 1.58 -16.16
C TYR A 123 -26.82 1.49 -17.69
N HIS A 124 -25.60 1.74 -18.20
CA HIS A 124 -25.30 1.64 -19.63
C HIS A 124 -25.29 0.19 -20.11
N HIS A 125 -24.70 -0.75 -19.35
CA HIS A 125 -24.63 -2.16 -19.74
C HIS A 125 -26.02 -2.80 -19.93
N ILE A 126 -27.00 -2.42 -19.10
CA ILE A 126 -28.37 -2.95 -19.20
C ILE A 126 -29.26 -2.12 -20.15
N GLY A 127 -28.74 -1.04 -20.73
CA GLY A 127 -29.50 -0.14 -21.60
C GLY A 127 -30.68 0.55 -20.89
N CYS A 128 -30.52 0.89 -19.61
CA CYS A 128 -31.60 1.52 -18.85
C CYS A 128 -31.82 2.96 -19.34
N ALA A 129 -33.09 3.39 -19.41
CA ALA A 129 -33.48 4.75 -19.77
C ALA A 129 -34.33 5.44 -18.68
N VAL A 130 -34.51 4.78 -17.53
CA VAL A 130 -35.28 5.33 -16.41
C VAL A 130 -34.50 6.50 -15.81
N PRO A 131 -35.12 7.67 -15.60
CA PRO A 131 -34.45 8.83 -15.03
C PRO A 131 -33.99 8.55 -13.60
N PHE A 132 -32.90 9.20 -13.19
CA PHE A 132 -32.36 9.00 -11.85
C PHE A 132 -31.93 10.29 -11.16
N ASP A 133 -32.03 10.29 -9.83
CA ASP A 133 -31.52 11.30 -8.92
C ASP A 133 -30.35 10.75 -8.11
N ARG A 134 -29.51 11.64 -7.57
CA ARG A 134 -28.43 11.29 -6.65
C ARG A 134 -28.77 11.64 -5.21
N LEU A 135 -28.61 10.63 -4.36
CA LEU A 135 -28.49 10.79 -2.91
C LEU A 135 -27.00 10.98 -2.58
N TRP A 136 -26.59 12.21 -2.31
CA TRP A 136 -25.20 12.58 -2.08
C TRP A 136 -24.88 12.74 -0.60
N ILE A 137 -24.51 11.64 0.07
CA ILE A 137 -24.23 11.61 1.51
C ILE A 137 -22.89 10.92 1.80
N SER A 138 -22.13 11.45 2.75
CA SER A 138 -20.87 10.87 3.28
C SER A 138 -21.05 10.25 4.68
N SER A 139 -22.24 10.36 5.25
CA SER A 139 -22.64 9.87 6.57
C SER A 139 -23.90 9.01 6.45
N LEU A 140 -23.93 7.88 7.17
CA LEU A 140 -25.07 6.96 7.23
C LEU A 140 -25.89 7.15 8.51
N THR A 141 -25.79 8.30 9.16
CA THR A 141 -26.66 8.62 10.30
C THR A 141 -28.11 8.75 9.83
N ASP A 142 -29.05 8.43 10.71
CA ASP A 142 -30.48 8.62 10.47
C ASP A 142 -30.83 10.04 9.97
N LYS A 143 -30.14 11.05 10.52
CA LYS A 143 -30.31 12.45 10.12
C LYS A 143 -29.77 12.67 8.70
N ALA A 144 -28.51 12.29 8.43
CA ALA A 144 -27.90 12.48 7.12
C ALA A 144 -28.68 11.79 5.99
N ILE A 145 -29.19 10.57 6.22
CA ILE A 145 -30.01 9.85 5.23
C ILE A 145 -31.33 10.59 4.98
N ARG A 146 -32.01 11.08 6.02
CA ARG A 146 -33.27 11.83 5.85
C ARG A 146 -33.04 13.16 5.13
N ASP A 147 -32.10 13.96 5.62
CA ASP A 147 -31.76 15.26 5.03
C ASP A 147 -31.34 15.09 3.55
N GLY A 148 -30.56 14.05 3.24
CA GLY A 148 -30.15 13.74 1.87
C GLY A 148 -31.30 13.27 0.96
N LEU A 149 -32.27 12.51 1.48
CA LEU A 149 -33.46 12.10 0.72
C LEU A 149 -34.40 13.27 0.44
N ASP A 150 -34.41 14.29 1.30
CA ASP A 150 -35.18 15.52 1.11
C ASP A 150 -34.49 16.51 0.14
N SER A 151 -33.19 16.30 -0.13
CA SER A 151 -32.34 17.18 -0.96
C SER A 151 -31.70 16.46 -2.15
N LEU A 152 -32.41 15.50 -2.73
CA LEU A 152 -31.96 14.76 -3.92
C LEU A 152 -31.60 15.71 -5.06
N GLU A 153 -30.50 15.39 -5.73
CA GLU A 153 -30.01 16.16 -6.87
C GLU A 153 -30.24 15.43 -8.19
N ASP A 154 -30.42 16.18 -9.27
CA ASP A 154 -30.51 15.61 -10.61
C ASP A 154 -29.21 14.86 -10.96
N GLY A 155 -29.32 13.64 -11.47
CA GLY A 155 -28.17 12.81 -11.83
C GLY A 155 -27.21 13.47 -12.82
N THR A 156 -27.70 14.35 -13.70
CA THR A 156 -26.89 15.06 -14.72
C THR A 156 -25.87 16.01 -14.11
N LYS A 157 -26.09 16.49 -12.87
CA LYS A 157 -25.08 17.30 -12.15
C LYS A 157 -23.75 16.57 -11.96
N TYR A 158 -23.76 15.24 -12.04
CA TYR A 158 -22.61 14.38 -11.82
C TYR A 158 -22.04 13.78 -13.11
N ASP A 159 -22.46 14.26 -14.29
CA ASP A 159 -21.97 13.75 -15.57
C ASP A 159 -20.46 13.93 -15.73
N ASN A 160 -19.92 15.09 -15.37
CA ASN A 160 -18.47 15.34 -15.43
C ASN A 160 -17.68 14.44 -14.45
N LEU A 161 -18.25 14.18 -13.27
CA LEU A 161 -17.66 13.27 -12.29
C LEU A 161 -17.60 11.84 -12.84
N TYR A 162 -18.68 11.39 -13.47
CA TYR A 162 -18.74 10.12 -14.17
C TYR A 162 -17.74 10.03 -15.32
N LEU A 163 -17.66 11.06 -16.17
CA LEU A 163 -16.73 11.11 -17.30
C LEU A 163 -15.28 11.00 -16.82
N ALA A 164 -14.90 11.71 -15.76
CA ALA A 164 -13.59 11.56 -15.15
C ALA A 164 -13.35 10.12 -14.64
N ALA A 165 -14.32 9.51 -13.96
CA ALA A 165 -14.18 8.13 -13.48
C ALA A 165 -14.05 7.10 -14.63
N LYS A 166 -14.85 7.26 -15.69
CA LYS A 166 -14.82 6.45 -16.91
C LYS A 166 -13.46 6.59 -17.61
N SER A 167 -13.01 7.82 -17.86
CA SER A 167 -11.72 8.11 -18.47
C SER A 167 -10.56 7.50 -17.68
N ARG A 168 -10.58 7.56 -16.34
CA ARG A 168 -9.56 6.89 -15.51
C ARG A 168 -9.58 5.37 -15.74
N SER A 169 -10.75 4.75 -15.68
CA SER A 169 -10.92 3.29 -15.86
C SER A 169 -10.42 2.83 -17.23
N GLU A 170 -10.78 3.55 -18.29
CA GLU A 170 -10.39 3.22 -19.66
C GLU A 170 -8.89 3.47 -19.91
N ALA A 171 -8.34 4.55 -19.35
CA ALA A 171 -6.92 4.85 -19.46
C ALA A 171 -6.03 3.83 -18.75
N ASP A 172 -6.42 3.41 -17.54
CA ASP A 172 -5.72 2.36 -16.80
C ASP A 172 -5.81 1.01 -17.54
N TRP A 173 -6.92 0.73 -18.22
CA TRP A 173 -7.06 -0.44 -19.10
C TRP A 173 -6.12 -0.37 -20.30
N LEU A 174 -6.12 0.75 -21.05
CA LEU A 174 -5.30 0.93 -22.24
C LEU A 174 -3.82 0.76 -21.94
N VAL A 175 -3.30 1.52 -20.97
CA VAL A 175 -1.88 1.50 -20.63
C VAL A 175 -1.49 0.19 -19.95
N GLY A 176 -2.34 -0.34 -19.06
CA GLY A 176 -2.08 -1.57 -18.33
C GLY A 176 -2.06 -2.81 -19.22
N ILE A 177 -3.05 -2.99 -20.09
CA ILE A 177 -3.14 -4.12 -21.01
C ILE A 177 -2.00 -4.05 -22.03
N ASN A 178 -1.88 -2.93 -22.74
CA ASN A 178 -0.91 -2.82 -23.82
C ASN A 178 0.53 -2.89 -23.34
N GLY A 179 0.87 -2.15 -22.27
CA GLY A 179 2.21 -2.21 -21.70
C GLY A 179 2.58 -3.60 -21.20
N THR A 180 1.63 -4.29 -20.53
CA THR A 180 1.85 -5.66 -20.04
C THR A 180 2.04 -6.65 -21.17
N GLN A 181 1.22 -6.58 -22.23
CA GLN A 181 1.35 -7.47 -23.38
C GLN A 181 2.63 -7.20 -24.14
N ALA A 182 2.93 -5.94 -24.48
CA ALA A 182 4.14 -5.53 -25.17
C ALA A 182 5.40 -6.05 -24.48
N LEU A 183 5.51 -5.79 -23.17
CA LEU A 183 6.68 -6.20 -22.43
C LEU A 183 6.77 -7.72 -22.23
N THR A 184 5.63 -8.39 -22.08
CA THR A 184 5.58 -9.85 -22.00
C THR A 184 6.00 -10.51 -23.32
N VAL A 185 5.57 -9.95 -24.46
CA VAL A 185 5.99 -10.39 -25.80
C VAL A 185 7.49 -10.17 -25.99
N ALA A 186 8.00 -8.97 -25.65
CA ALA A 186 9.42 -8.65 -25.75
C ALA A 186 10.29 -9.56 -24.86
N ALA A 187 9.81 -9.91 -23.67
CA ALA A 187 10.52 -10.82 -22.78
C ALA A 187 10.54 -12.28 -23.26
N GLY A 188 9.60 -12.67 -24.13
CA GLY A 188 9.48 -14.02 -24.69
C GLY A 188 9.12 -15.13 -23.68
N ARG A 189 9.00 -14.80 -22.38
CA ARG A 189 8.73 -15.74 -21.28
C ARG A 189 8.11 -15.06 -20.06
N GLY A 190 7.33 -15.84 -19.32
CA GLY A 190 6.66 -15.36 -18.10
C GLY A 190 5.70 -14.21 -18.40
N THR A 191 5.16 -13.57 -17.38
CA THR A 191 4.35 -12.35 -17.55
C THR A 191 5.07 -11.18 -16.88
N TYR A 192 5.23 -10.10 -17.64
CA TYR A 192 5.76 -8.83 -17.14
C TYR A 192 4.66 -7.77 -17.14
N SER A 193 3.91 -7.67 -16.04
CA SER A 193 2.89 -6.66 -15.86
C SER A 193 3.47 -5.28 -15.51
N VAL A 194 2.93 -4.27 -16.18
CA VAL A 194 3.16 -2.85 -15.88
C VAL A 194 1.81 -2.15 -15.73
N GLY A 195 1.82 -1.01 -15.06
CA GLY A 195 0.64 -0.15 -14.96
C GLY A 195 0.95 1.08 -14.12
N ARG A 196 0.11 2.10 -14.28
CA ARG A 196 0.31 3.45 -13.72
C ARG A 196 0.65 3.48 -12.24
N VAL A 197 0.09 2.59 -11.42
CA VAL A 197 0.37 2.55 -9.96
C VAL A 197 1.38 1.48 -9.58
N GLN A 198 1.30 0.28 -10.15
CA GLN A 198 2.19 -0.83 -9.78
C GLN A 198 3.65 -0.55 -10.17
N THR A 199 3.88 0.06 -11.34
CA THR A 199 5.22 0.29 -11.87
C THR A 199 6.00 1.34 -11.07
N PRO A 200 5.49 2.54 -10.76
CA PRO A 200 6.22 3.49 -9.91
C PRO A 200 6.39 2.96 -8.48
N THR A 201 5.44 2.16 -7.98
CA THR A 201 5.59 1.49 -6.67
C THR A 201 6.77 0.52 -6.67
N LEU A 202 6.94 -0.28 -7.72
CA LEU A 202 8.13 -1.11 -7.91
C LEU A 202 9.39 -0.26 -8.02
N ALA A 203 9.33 0.86 -8.76
CA ALA A 203 10.44 1.78 -8.93
C ALA A 203 10.93 2.35 -7.59
N MET A 204 10.03 2.72 -6.68
CA MET A 204 10.37 3.15 -5.31
C MET A 204 11.16 2.07 -4.55
N VAL A 205 10.71 0.81 -4.59
CA VAL A 205 11.39 -0.31 -3.93
C VAL A 205 12.77 -0.56 -4.54
N CYS A 206 12.89 -0.57 -5.87
CA CYS A 206 14.16 -0.77 -6.58
C CYS A 206 15.14 0.39 -6.37
N ALA A 207 14.67 1.63 -6.38
CA ALA A 207 15.50 2.81 -6.14
C ALA A 207 16.07 2.78 -4.72
N ARG A 208 15.24 2.55 -3.70
CA ARG A 208 15.70 2.42 -2.30
C ARG A 208 16.67 1.23 -2.12
N PHE A 209 16.45 0.13 -2.84
CA PHE A 209 17.37 -1.00 -2.83
C PHE A 209 18.77 -0.60 -3.33
N TRP A 210 18.85 0.10 -4.47
CA TRP A 210 20.14 0.54 -5.03
C TRP A 210 20.79 1.65 -4.20
N GLU A 211 20.01 2.61 -3.69
CA GLU A 211 20.47 3.63 -2.76
C GLU A 211 21.18 2.98 -1.56
N ASN A 212 20.55 1.97 -0.96
CA ASN A 212 21.13 1.25 0.16
C ASN A 212 22.36 0.40 -0.24
N LYS A 213 22.29 -0.35 -1.34
CA LYS A 213 23.37 -1.26 -1.76
C LYS A 213 24.62 -0.56 -2.26
N ARG A 214 24.49 0.64 -2.83
CA ARG A 214 25.59 1.44 -3.37
C ARG A 214 26.09 2.50 -2.39
N PHE A 215 25.49 2.57 -1.21
CA PHE A 215 25.90 3.51 -0.17
C PHE A 215 27.31 3.19 0.33
N VAL A 216 28.16 4.21 0.37
CA VAL A 216 29.51 4.13 0.94
C VAL A 216 29.48 4.80 2.31
N PRO A 217 29.63 4.05 3.42
CA PRO A 217 29.67 4.64 4.76
C PRO A 217 30.84 5.61 4.90
N GLN A 218 30.54 6.81 5.39
CA GLN A 218 31.53 7.80 5.79
C GLN A 218 31.71 7.75 7.31
N ASP A 219 32.95 7.89 7.76
CA ASP A 219 33.26 7.98 9.19
C ASP A 219 32.68 9.27 9.76
N VAL A 220 32.21 9.19 11.00
CA VAL A 220 31.65 10.31 11.75
C VAL A 220 32.23 10.26 13.15
N PHE A 221 32.90 11.34 13.55
CA PHE A 221 33.46 11.55 14.86
C PHE A 221 32.70 12.69 15.54
N GLN A 222 32.40 12.54 16.81
CA GLN A 222 31.79 13.59 17.60
C GLN A 222 32.39 13.60 19.01
N THR A 223 32.70 14.79 19.49
CA THR A 223 33.28 15.01 20.81
C THR A 223 32.20 15.40 21.79
N HIS A 224 32.29 14.89 23.01
CA HIS A 224 31.32 15.12 24.08
C HIS A 224 32.03 15.41 25.40
N PHE A 225 31.35 16.16 26.27
CA PHE A 225 31.72 16.26 27.67
C PHE A 225 30.51 16.01 28.56
N SER A 226 30.73 15.65 29.82
CA SER A 226 29.70 15.57 30.84
C SER A 226 29.96 16.56 31.97
N THR A 227 28.89 17.12 32.51
CA THR A 227 28.88 17.98 33.69
C THR A 227 27.84 17.47 34.71
N GLN A 228 27.82 18.06 35.90
CA GLN A 228 26.87 17.75 36.96
C GLN A 228 25.43 17.99 36.47
N GLY A 229 24.56 17.00 36.66
CA GLY A 229 23.13 17.11 36.39
C GLY A 229 22.35 17.68 37.57
N LYS A 230 21.02 17.60 37.49
CA LYS A 230 20.13 18.21 38.49
C LYS A 230 20.18 17.50 39.84
N ASP A 231 20.29 16.18 39.82
CA ASP A 231 20.45 15.34 41.00
C ASP A 231 21.93 15.03 41.23
N ALA A 232 22.33 14.80 42.49
CA ALA A 232 23.74 14.65 42.89
C ALA A 232 24.48 13.53 42.14
N ASP A 233 23.80 12.44 41.79
CA ASP A 233 24.39 11.30 41.06
C ASP A 233 24.12 11.35 39.54
N SER A 234 23.50 12.42 39.05
CA SER A 234 23.15 12.57 37.63
C SER A 234 24.21 13.37 36.87
N VAL A 235 24.41 13.04 35.60
CA VAL A 235 25.29 13.78 34.68
C VAL A 235 24.51 14.23 33.45
N VAL A 236 24.82 15.42 32.94
CA VAL A 236 24.32 15.91 31.66
C VAL A 236 25.43 15.82 30.64
N LYS A 237 25.14 15.20 29.50
CA LYS A 237 26.06 15.09 28.37
C LYS A 237 25.81 16.25 27.40
N PHE A 238 26.90 16.92 27.04
CA PHE A 238 26.97 17.91 25.99
C PHE A 238 27.66 17.29 24.77
N SER A 239 27.09 17.53 23.60
CA SER A 239 27.62 17.05 22.33
C SER A 239 28.06 18.22 21.48
N SER A 240 29.25 18.15 20.89
CA SER A 240 29.73 19.17 19.95
C SER A 240 28.69 19.43 18.86
N ALA A 241 28.45 20.71 18.53
CA ALA A 241 27.51 21.11 17.49
C ALA A 241 27.96 20.63 16.10
N VAL A 242 29.28 20.51 15.92
CA VAL A 242 29.92 20.00 14.70
C VAL A 242 30.13 18.48 14.83
N LYS A 243 29.95 17.78 13.72
CA LYS A 243 30.39 16.39 13.54
C LYS A 243 31.48 16.38 12.48
N TRP A 244 32.56 15.64 12.73
CA TRP A 244 33.71 15.58 11.82
C TRP A 244 33.70 14.28 11.03
N ASN A 245 34.18 14.34 9.79
CA ASN A 245 34.45 13.18 8.95
C ASN A 245 35.91 12.69 9.04
N VAL A 246 36.78 13.45 9.72
CA VAL A 246 38.19 13.11 9.96
C VAL A 246 38.46 13.18 11.46
N LYS A 247 39.09 12.13 12.00
CA LYS A 247 39.33 11.97 13.45
C LYS A 247 40.12 13.12 14.07
N SER A 248 41.08 13.70 13.35
CA SER A 248 41.93 14.78 13.87
C SER A 248 41.14 16.00 14.32
N GLY A 249 40.08 16.39 13.59
CA GLY A 249 39.25 17.53 13.97
C GLY A 249 38.50 17.32 15.28
N ALA A 250 37.94 16.13 15.49
CA ALA A 250 37.29 15.78 16.76
C ALA A 250 38.31 15.63 17.92
N ALA A 251 39.49 15.08 17.62
CA ALA A 251 40.55 14.86 18.60
C ALA A 251 41.15 16.17 19.13
N GLU A 252 41.29 17.19 18.29
CA GLU A 252 41.72 18.53 18.70
C GLU A 252 40.77 19.12 19.75
N VAL A 253 39.47 19.14 19.45
CA VAL A 253 38.43 19.61 20.38
C VAL A 253 38.39 18.78 21.66
N TYR A 254 38.59 17.46 21.55
CA TYR A 254 38.64 16.56 22.71
C TYR A 254 39.82 16.88 23.65
N ASN A 255 41.00 17.19 23.11
CA ASN A 255 42.16 17.55 23.91
C ASN A 255 41.96 18.90 24.60
N ILE A 256 41.40 19.89 23.90
CA ILE A 256 41.05 21.21 24.45
C ILE A 256 40.13 21.06 25.67
N LEU A 257 39.09 20.22 25.60
CA LEU A 257 38.20 19.97 26.74
C LEU A 257 38.94 19.41 27.95
N ARG A 258 39.84 18.44 27.73
CA ARG A 258 40.61 17.79 28.81
C ARG A 258 41.59 18.75 29.47
N GLU A 259 42.25 19.59 28.69
CA GLU A 259 43.23 20.56 29.19
C GLU A 259 42.55 21.73 29.91
N THR A 260 41.42 22.20 29.39
CA THR A 260 40.69 23.35 29.95
C THR A 260 39.92 22.96 31.22
N GLY A 261 39.29 21.78 31.25
CA GLY A 261 38.54 21.26 32.40
C GLY A 261 37.23 21.99 32.72
N ARG A 262 36.83 22.98 31.92
CA ARG A 262 35.61 23.78 32.08
C ARG A 262 35.06 24.24 30.73
N ALA A 263 33.75 24.45 30.66
CA ALA A 263 33.05 25.06 29.54
C ALA A 263 32.18 26.23 30.01
N THR A 264 31.96 27.23 29.17
CA THR A 264 31.16 28.42 29.51
C THR A 264 29.81 28.34 28.80
N VAL A 265 28.70 28.55 29.51
CA VAL A 265 27.37 28.61 28.91
C VAL A 265 27.26 29.87 28.05
N LEU A 266 26.98 29.68 26.76
CA LEU A 266 26.75 30.76 25.79
C LEU A 266 25.29 31.21 25.77
N SER A 267 24.35 30.28 25.90
CA SER A 267 22.93 30.61 25.85
C SER A 267 22.08 29.50 26.44
N VAL A 268 20.97 29.87 27.07
CA VAL A 268 19.93 28.95 27.52
C VAL A 268 18.61 29.37 26.89
N GLU A 269 18.11 28.59 25.94
CA GLU A 269 16.81 28.83 25.31
C GLU A 269 15.78 27.87 25.89
N ARG A 270 14.67 28.42 26.43
CA ARG A 270 13.51 27.64 26.86
C ARG A 270 12.32 27.97 25.97
N LYS A 271 11.77 26.95 25.32
CA LYS A 271 10.64 27.09 24.40
C LYS A 271 9.53 26.11 24.75
N GLU A 272 8.34 26.64 24.99
CA GLU A 272 7.13 25.83 25.04
C GLU A 272 6.89 25.23 23.65
N THR A 273 6.79 23.90 23.60
CA THR A 273 6.47 23.13 22.40
C THR A 273 5.11 22.47 22.60
N VAL A 274 4.15 22.84 21.74
CA VAL A 274 2.81 22.27 21.72
C VAL A 274 2.74 21.20 20.64
N GLN A 275 2.46 19.97 21.03
CA GLN A 275 2.21 18.85 20.14
C GLN A 275 0.69 18.61 20.03
N ASP A 276 0.13 18.97 18.87
CA ASP A 276 -1.29 18.75 18.57
C ASP A 276 -1.69 17.26 18.62
N THR A 277 -2.97 17.00 18.89
CA THR A 277 -3.52 15.63 18.90
C THR A 277 -3.40 14.97 17.54
N PRO A 278 -3.07 13.67 17.44
CA PRO A 278 -3.05 12.99 16.15
C PRO A 278 -4.46 13.00 15.54
N LEU A 279 -4.55 13.16 14.21
CA LEU A 279 -5.83 12.97 13.52
C LEU A 279 -6.29 11.51 13.64
N LEU A 280 -7.59 11.27 13.50
CA LEU A 280 -8.18 9.93 13.43
C LEU A 280 -7.53 9.07 12.33
N TYR A 281 -7.77 7.76 12.36
CA TYR A 281 -7.25 6.88 11.33
C TYR A 281 -8.06 7.01 10.04
N ASP A 282 -7.34 7.13 8.92
CA ASP A 282 -7.75 6.54 7.65
C ASP A 282 -7.20 5.10 7.56
N LEU A 283 -7.49 4.40 6.46
CA LEU A 283 -6.96 3.05 6.24
C LEU A 283 -5.43 2.99 6.22
N THR A 284 -4.78 3.96 5.56
CA THR A 284 -3.32 3.93 5.35
C THR A 284 -2.57 4.17 6.66
N ALA A 285 -3.04 5.10 7.50
CA ALA A 285 -2.52 5.37 8.82
C ALA A 285 -2.71 4.18 9.76
N LEU A 286 -3.86 3.49 9.70
CA LEU A 286 -4.06 2.25 10.45
C LEU A 286 -3.08 1.15 10.00
N GLN A 287 -2.93 0.95 8.70
CA GLN A 287 -2.00 -0.03 8.12
C GLN A 287 -0.54 0.24 8.49
N LYS A 288 -0.09 1.50 8.39
CA LYS A 288 1.27 1.91 8.78
C LYS A 288 1.54 1.61 10.26
N ASP A 289 0.60 2.00 11.13
CA ASP A 289 0.76 1.83 12.58
C ASP A 289 0.67 0.35 12.99
N ALA A 290 -0.22 -0.43 12.37
CA ALA A 290 -0.34 -1.88 12.62
C ALA A 290 0.90 -2.65 12.16
N ASN A 291 1.48 -2.25 11.02
CA ASN A 291 2.73 -2.82 10.52
C ASN A 291 3.91 -2.49 11.45
N ALA A 292 4.03 -1.24 11.91
CA ALA A 292 5.11 -0.83 12.81
C ALA A 292 5.06 -1.59 14.14
N ARG A 293 3.87 -1.71 14.74
CA ARG A 293 3.65 -2.31 16.07
C ARG A 293 3.65 -3.83 16.07
N PHE A 294 2.91 -4.43 15.13
CA PHE A 294 2.57 -5.85 15.16
C PHE A 294 3.11 -6.62 13.96
N GLY A 295 3.68 -5.93 12.97
CA GLY A 295 4.20 -6.56 11.75
C GLY A 295 3.11 -7.05 10.79
N PHE A 296 1.85 -6.64 10.98
CA PHE A 296 0.77 -6.98 10.07
C PHE A 296 1.04 -6.40 8.68
N THR A 297 0.70 -7.15 7.64
CA THR A 297 0.69 -6.63 6.28
C THR A 297 -0.47 -5.65 6.09
N ALA A 298 -0.37 -4.82 5.06
CA ALA A 298 -1.45 -3.92 4.66
C ALA A 298 -2.75 -4.68 4.34
N GLU A 299 -2.62 -5.84 3.67
CA GLU A 299 -3.75 -6.73 3.35
C GLU A 299 -4.37 -7.35 4.61
N GLN A 300 -3.56 -7.87 5.54
CA GLN A 300 -4.06 -8.42 6.80
C GLN A 300 -4.83 -7.38 7.61
N THR A 301 -4.28 -6.17 7.73
CA THR A 301 -4.92 -5.08 8.45
C THR A 301 -6.28 -4.71 7.82
N LEU A 302 -6.33 -4.61 6.48
CA LEU A 302 -7.57 -4.35 5.77
C LEU A 302 -8.59 -5.48 5.95
N ALA A 303 -8.17 -6.74 5.87
CA ALA A 303 -9.05 -7.89 6.05
C ALA A 303 -9.67 -7.92 7.46
N ILE A 304 -8.88 -7.65 8.50
CA ILE A 304 -9.37 -7.55 9.88
C ILE A 304 -10.34 -6.38 10.03
N ALA A 305 -9.98 -5.19 9.55
CA ALA A 305 -10.84 -4.02 9.62
C ALA A 305 -12.17 -4.24 8.87
N GLN A 306 -12.13 -4.89 7.71
CA GLN A 306 -13.31 -5.28 6.93
C GLN A 306 -14.23 -6.19 7.76
N LYS A 307 -13.69 -7.20 8.45
CA LYS A 307 -14.46 -8.10 9.32
C LYS A 307 -15.08 -7.36 10.51
N LEU A 308 -14.34 -6.43 11.13
CA LEU A 308 -14.86 -5.59 12.21
C LEU A 308 -16.02 -4.71 11.73
N TYR A 309 -15.91 -4.14 10.53
CA TYR A 309 -16.96 -3.33 9.91
C TYR A 309 -18.22 -4.16 9.58
N GLU A 310 -18.05 -5.35 9.00
CA GLU A 310 -19.15 -6.27 8.69
C GLU A 310 -19.88 -6.74 9.96
N SER A 311 -19.15 -6.82 11.07
CA SER A 311 -19.69 -7.08 12.42
C SER A 311 -20.28 -5.83 13.09
N LYS A 312 -20.36 -4.70 12.37
CA LYS A 312 -20.85 -3.39 12.82
C LYS A 312 -20.08 -2.80 14.00
N LEU A 313 -18.82 -3.16 14.22
CA LEU A 313 -18.02 -2.69 15.38
C LEU A 313 -17.26 -1.40 15.08
N ILE A 314 -16.87 -1.20 13.83
CA ILE A 314 -16.20 0.02 13.36
C ILE A 314 -16.90 0.60 12.15
N THR A 315 -16.60 1.85 11.84
CA THR A 315 -17.07 2.55 10.64
C THR A 315 -16.32 2.06 9.40
N TYR A 316 -16.71 2.52 8.20
CA TYR A 316 -16.23 1.97 6.94
C TYR A 316 -14.69 2.05 6.80
N PRO A 317 -13.98 0.91 6.62
CA PRO A 317 -12.54 0.86 6.82
C PRO A 317 -11.72 1.23 5.59
N ARG A 318 -12.34 1.44 4.42
CA ARG A 318 -11.62 1.87 3.21
C ARG A 318 -11.67 3.38 2.99
N THR A 319 -11.83 4.12 4.09
CA THR A 319 -11.82 5.58 4.08
C THR A 319 -10.41 6.14 3.86
N GLY A 320 -10.34 7.23 3.10
CA GLY A 320 -9.15 8.07 2.97
C GLY A 320 -9.17 9.30 3.88
N SER A 321 -10.30 9.59 4.53
CA SER A 321 -10.40 10.75 5.41
C SER A 321 -9.89 10.45 6.80
N ARG A 322 -9.22 11.45 7.39
CA ARG A 322 -8.84 11.48 8.81
C ARG A 322 -9.73 12.44 9.63
N TYR A 323 -10.83 12.89 9.03
CA TYR A 323 -11.80 13.82 9.60
C TYR A 323 -13.19 13.18 9.72
N ILE A 324 -14.01 13.74 10.59
CA ILE A 324 -15.42 13.42 10.74
C ILE A 324 -16.28 14.68 10.62
N PRO A 325 -17.51 14.55 10.10
CA PRO A 325 -18.47 15.65 10.06
C PRO A 325 -19.05 15.97 11.44
N GLU A 326 -19.72 17.12 11.57
CA GLU A 326 -20.31 17.59 12.83
C GLU A 326 -21.39 16.64 13.38
N ASP A 327 -22.20 16.03 12.52
CA ASP A 327 -23.24 15.08 12.93
C ASP A 327 -22.65 13.81 13.56
N VAL A 328 -21.52 13.33 13.05
CA VAL A 328 -20.77 12.21 13.63
C VAL A 328 -20.09 12.63 14.93
N PHE A 329 -19.55 13.86 15.00
CA PHE A 329 -18.94 14.37 16.23
C PHE A 329 -19.93 14.43 17.41
N ALA A 330 -21.20 14.75 17.14
CA ALA A 330 -22.26 14.77 18.16
C ALA A 330 -22.45 13.39 18.86
N GLY A 331 -22.05 12.29 18.21
CA GLY A 331 -22.09 10.93 18.78
C GLY A 331 -20.89 10.56 19.66
N ILE A 332 -19.78 11.30 19.63
CA ILE A 332 -18.54 10.95 20.35
C ILE A 332 -18.73 10.84 21.87
N PRO A 333 -19.48 11.75 22.55
CA PRO A 333 -19.73 11.61 23.99
C PRO A 333 -20.41 10.28 24.37
N ALA A 334 -21.29 9.76 23.51
CA ALA A 334 -21.94 8.46 23.74
C ALA A 334 -20.95 7.30 23.61
N LEU A 335 -20.02 7.36 22.64
CA LEU A 335 -18.95 6.37 22.51
C LEU A 335 -18.03 6.35 23.73
N LEU A 336 -17.63 7.53 24.23
CA LEU A 336 -16.82 7.65 25.45
C LEU A 336 -17.55 7.07 26.67
N LYS A 337 -18.86 7.33 26.79
CA LYS A 337 -19.69 6.72 27.83
C LYS A 337 -19.77 5.19 27.68
N GLY A 338 -19.82 4.69 26.44
CA GLY A 338 -19.81 3.26 26.14
C GLY A 338 -18.51 2.54 26.54
N LEU A 339 -17.39 3.27 26.64
CA LEU A 339 -16.11 2.77 27.12
C LEU A 339 -16.01 2.72 28.66
N ARG A 340 -17.01 3.24 29.39
CA ARG A 340 -17.02 3.13 30.85
C ARG A 340 -17.09 1.66 31.27
N ASN A 341 -16.36 1.30 32.33
CA ASN A 341 -16.13 -0.06 32.81
C ASN A 341 -15.31 -0.96 31.85
N ASN A 342 -14.77 -0.43 30.74
CA ASN A 342 -13.77 -1.16 29.98
C ASN A 342 -12.44 -1.16 30.79
N PRO A 343 -11.86 -2.32 31.09
CA PRO A 343 -10.68 -2.40 31.97
C PRO A 343 -9.45 -1.66 31.42
N LYS A 344 -9.38 -1.46 30.10
CA LYS A 344 -8.27 -0.78 29.43
C LYS A 344 -8.51 0.72 29.26
N TRP A 345 -9.76 1.11 28.98
CA TRP A 345 -10.09 2.46 28.49
C TRP A 345 -10.90 3.32 29.47
N ASP A 346 -11.45 2.76 30.55
CA ASP A 346 -12.33 3.48 31.49
C ASP A 346 -11.66 4.72 32.09
N THR A 347 -10.44 4.57 32.61
CA THR A 347 -9.70 5.66 33.25
C THR A 347 -9.44 6.82 32.29
N VAL A 348 -9.05 6.52 31.05
CA VAL A 348 -8.74 7.53 30.02
C VAL A 348 -10.04 8.24 29.61
N ALA A 349 -11.05 7.48 29.20
CA ALA A 349 -12.35 8.03 28.79
C ALA A 349 -13.01 8.84 29.92
N GLY A 350 -12.89 8.38 31.16
CA GLY A 350 -13.44 9.04 32.35
C GLY A 350 -12.77 10.37 32.72
N ARG A 351 -11.60 10.70 32.16
CA ARG A 351 -10.89 11.98 32.37
C ARG A 351 -11.14 13.02 31.28
N MET A 352 -11.68 12.61 30.12
CA MET A 352 -11.96 13.53 29.03
C MET A 352 -13.12 14.46 29.41
N ARG A 353 -12.88 15.77 29.38
CA ARG A 353 -13.87 16.82 29.74
C ARG A 353 -14.14 17.73 28.54
N GLN A 354 -13.08 18.21 27.91
CA GLN A 354 -13.14 18.96 26.66
C GLN A 354 -12.54 18.11 25.55
N LEU A 355 -13.27 18.00 24.42
CA LEU A 355 -12.86 17.18 23.30
C LEU A 355 -12.19 18.07 22.23
N SER A 356 -10.97 17.70 21.83
CA SER A 356 -10.29 18.36 20.72
C SER A 356 -11.12 18.23 19.43
N ARG A 357 -11.20 19.31 18.65
CA ARG A 357 -11.96 19.34 17.39
C ARG A 357 -11.07 19.20 16.15
N ARG A 358 -9.78 18.88 16.31
CA ARG A 358 -8.81 18.84 15.19
C ARG A 358 -9.23 17.90 14.05
N SER A 359 -9.94 16.82 14.38
CA SER A 359 -10.45 15.85 13.39
C SER A 359 -11.91 16.11 12.99
N VAL A 360 -12.49 17.27 13.31
CA VAL A 360 -13.89 17.61 12.99
C VAL A 360 -13.90 18.72 11.96
N ASP A 361 -14.23 18.38 10.72
CA ASP A 361 -14.22 19.30 9.59
C ASP A 361 -14.97 18.68 8.40
N ASP A 362 -16.22 19.08 8.18
CA ASP A 362 -17.06 18.58 7.07
C ASP A 362 -16.41 18.78 5.70
N THR A 363 -15.61 19.84 5.53
CA THR A 363 -14.97 20.17 4.25
C THR A 363 -13.79 19.26 3.90
N LYS A 364 -13.31 18.48 4.88
CA LYS A 364 -12.20 17.52 4.72
C LYS A 364 -12.65 16.06 4.79
N VAL A 365 -13.96 15.83 4.83
CA VAL A 365 -14.54 14.50 4.67
C VAL A 365 -14.60 14.20 3.17
N THR A 366 -14.09 13.03 2.77
CA THR A 366 -14.17 12.56 1.38
C THR A 366 -15.48 11.77 1.21
N ASP A 367 -15.51 10.77 0.33
CA ASP A 367 -16.67 9.86 0.18
C ASP A 367 -17.07 9.16 1.50
N HIS A 368 -16.12 9.05 2.44
CA HIS A 368 -16.27 8.45 3.76
C HIS A 368 -15.53 9.28 4.81
N HIS A 369 -16.03 9.27 6.04
CA HIS A 369 -15.33 9.87 7.19
C HIS A 369 -14.31 8.90 7.82
N ALA A 370 -13.54 9.37 8.81
CA ALA A 370 -12.50 8.59 9.47
C ALA A 370 -13.00 7.37 10.26
N LEU A 371 -12.08 6.44 10.53
CA LEU A 371 -12.33 5.23 11.31
C LEU A 371 -12.64 5.55 12.78
N LEU A 372 -13.78 5.03 13.23
CA LEU A 372 -14.28 5.11 14.61
C LEU A 372 -14.93 3.78 15.03
N PRO A 373 -15.00 3.48 16.33
CA PRO A 373 -15.90 2.44 16.83
C PRO A 373 -17.36 2.91 16.75
N THR A 374 -18.30 1.98 16.62
CA THR A 374 -19.75 2.29 16.51
C THR A 374 -20.50 2.26 17.85
N GLY A 375 -19.84 1.78 18.92
CA GLY A 375 -20.45 1.56 20.24
C GLY A 375 -21.10 0.18 20.42
N VAL A 376 -21.18 -0.63 19.36
CA VAL A 376 -21.59 -2.04 19.47
C VAL A 376 -20.58 -2.79 20.34
N LYS A 377 -21.08 -3.52 21.34
CA LYS A 377 -20.21 -4.32 22.22
C LYS A 377 -19.77 -5.60 21.50
N PRO A 378 -18.46 -5.91 21.49
CA PRO A 378 -17.98 -7.16 20.91
C PRO A 378 -18.37 -8.35 21.80
N MET A 379 -18.86 -9.43 21.18
CA MET A 379 -19.23 -10.64 21.92
C MET A 379 -18.03 -11.57 22.16
N LEU A 380 -17.12 -11.73 21.19
CA LEU A 380 -15.82 -12.42 21.28
C LEU A 380 -14.93 -12.02 20.08
N PHE A 381 -13.62 -11.87 20.30
CA PHE A 381 -12.64 -11.55 19.26
C PHE A 381 -11.55 -12.61 19.16
N ALA A 382 -11.06 -12.85 17.94
CA ALA A 382 -9.71 -13.39 17.78
C ALA A 382 -8.68 -12.35 18.26
N LYS A 383 -7.51 -12.79 18.74
CA LYS A 383 -6.47 -11.89 19.28
C LYS A 383 -6.13 -10.72 18.34
N GLU A 384 -6.02 -10.99 17.05
CA GLU A 384 -5.65 -9.98 16.03
C GLU A 384 -6.76 -8.93 15.80
N GLU A 385 -8.03 -9.33 15.88
CA GLU A 385 -9.17 -8.42 15.81
C GLU A 385 -9.18 -7.45 16.99
N THR A 386 -8.92 -7.96 18.20
CA THR A 386 -8.77 -7.13 19.39
C THR A 386 -7.68 -6.09 19.22
N LEU A 387 -6.53 -6.45 18.63
CA LEU A 387 -5.42 -5.52 18.42
C LEU A 387 -5.81 -4.36 17.51
N ILE A 388 -6.43 -4.64 16.34
CA ILE A 388 -6.87 -3.59 15.42
C ILE A 388 -8.01 -2.75 16.01
N TYR A 389 -8.97 -3.38 16.68
CA TYR A 389 -10.07 -2.67 17.33
C TYR A 389 -9.57 -1.72 18.44
N ASP A 390 -8.65 -2.18 19.30
CA ASP A 390 -8.02 -1.36 20.33
C ASP A 390 -7.16 -0.23 19.76
N MET A 391 -6.52 -0.44 18.60
CA MET A 391 -5.83 0.65 17.90
C MET A 391 -6.83 1.75 17.50
N ILE A 392 -7.97 1.39 16.92
CA ILE A 392 -9.00 2.36 16.52
C ILE A 392 -9.57 3.09 17.73
N ILE A 393 -9.87 2.39 18.84
CA ILE A 393 -10.32 3.03 20.09
C ILE A 393 -9.26 3.98 20.65
N SER A 394 -8.02 3.51 20.79
CA SER A 394 -6.95 4.35 21.33
C SER A 394 -6.69 5.57 20.46
N ARG A 395 -6.75 5.46 19.13
CA ARG A 395 -6.61 6.63 18.26
C ARG A 395 -7.79 7.59 18.38
N MET A 396 -9.01 7.10 18.55
CA MET A 396 -10.16 7.95 18.88
C MET A 396 -9.90 8.73 20.17
N LEU A 397 -9.47 8.03 21.23
CA LEU A 397 -9.15 8.67 22.52
C LEU A 397 -8.02 9.70 22.38
N GLU A 398 -6.95 9.41 21.64
CA GLU A 398 -5.85 10.35 21.36
C GLU A 398 -6.35 11.60 20.60
N ALA A 399 -7.13 11.41 19.53
CA ALA A 399 -7.58 12.48 18.66
C ALA A 399 -8.47 13.50 19.37
N PHE A 400 -9.28 13.04 20.33
CA PHE A 400 -10.18 13.85 21.13
C PHE A 400 -9.63 14.25 22.51
N SER A 401 -8.41 13.85 22.85
CA SER A 401 -7.73 14.27 24.09
C SER A 401 -7.22 15.70 24.01
N GLU A 402 -6.58 16.17 25.08
CA GLU A 402 -5.87 17.45 25.07
C GLU A 402 -4.50 17.34 24.37
N LYS A 403 -3.93 18.49 24.00
CA LYS A 403 -2.59 18.56 23.40
C LYS A 403 -1.52 18.15 24.42
N CYS A 404 -0.37 17.68 23.93
CA CYS A 404 0.81 17.51 24.78
C CYS A 404 1.62 18.81 24.79
N ILE A 405 1.98 19.30 25.97
CA ILE A 405 2.75 20.54 26.16
C ILE A 405 4.05 20.20 26.88
N LYS A 406 5.17 20.61 26.31
CA LYS A 406 6.52 20.39 26.83
C LYS A 406 7.31 21.69 26.85
N ASP A 407 8.06 21.93 27.91
CA ASP A 407 9.08 22.97 27.93
C ASP A 407 10.39 22.34 27.46
N VAL A 408 10.86 22.69 26.26
CA VAL A 408 12.14 22.24 25.72
C VAL A 408 13.22 23.25 26.06
N THR A 409 14.29 22.80 26.72
CA THR A 409 15.46 23.61 27.05
C THR A 409 16.62 23.18 26.15
N THR A 410 17.20 24.14 25.41
CA THR A 410 18.45 23.95 24.67
C THR A 410 19.53 24.81 25.30
N VAL A 411 20.63 24.19 25.70
CA VAL A 411 21.77 24.85 26.32
C VAL A 411 22.94 24.75 25.37
N LYS A 412 23.54 25.89 25.04
CA LYS A 412 24.78 25.96 24.28
C LYS A 412 25.92 26.35 25.22
N ALA A 413 27.03 25.65 25.13
CA ALA A 413 28.24 25.93 25.88
C ALA A 413 29.45 25.94 24.96
N GLU A 414 30.50 26.66 25.34
CA GLU A 414 31.74 26.80 24.59
C GLU A 414 32.93 26.28 25.41
N CYS A 415 33.87 25.62 24.74
CA CYS A 415 35.20 25.36 25.28
C CYS A 415 36.23 25.51 24.16
N GLY A 416 37.17 26.46 24.30
CA GLY A 416 38.25 26.72 23.36
C GLY A 416 37.79 26.91 21.90
N GLY A 417 36.75 27.73 21.69
CA GLY A 417 36.20 28.03 20.37
C GLY A 417 35.22 26.98 19.81
N ALA A 418 35.05 25.83 20.46
CA ALA A 418 34.11 24.80 20.02
C ALA A 418 32.77 24.92 20.78
N GLU A 419 31.66 24.94 20.03
CA GLU A 419 30.30 24.93 20.59
C GLU A 419 29.82 23.50 20.87
N PHE A 420 29.16 23.33 22.02
CA PHE A 420 28.50 22.12 22.46
C PHE A 420 27.05 22.40 22.82
N VAL A 421 26.20 21.40 22.60
CA VAL A 421 24.76 21.49 22.80
C VAL A 421 24.30 20.37 23.73
N ALA A 422 23.48 20.72 24.72
CA ALA A 422 22.63 19.80 25.46
C ALA A 422 21.17 20.19 25.26
N LYS A 423 20.29 19.20 25.16
CA LYS A 423 18.85 19.39 25.06
C LYS A 423 18.16 18.54 26.11
N GLY A 424 17.09 19.08 26.68
CA GLY A 424 16.22 18.34 27.57
C GLY A 424 14.82 18.94 27.55
N TYR A 425 13.86 18.24 28.13
CA TYR A 425 12.51 18.77 28.24
C TYR A 425 11.84 18.41 29.57
N VAL A 426 10.81 19.19 29.91
CA VAL A 426 9.88 18.89 31.00
C VAL A 426 8.47 18.84 30.42
N VAL A 427 7.77 17.72 30.62
CA VAL A 427 6.36 17.60 30.20
C VAL A 427 5.48 18.36 31.19
N ARG A 428 4.84 19.43 30.73
CA ARG A 428 3.84 20.18 31.51
C ARG A 428 2.48 19.49 31.48
N GLN A 429 2.12 18.98 30.32
CA GLN A 429 0.85 18.29 30.08
C GLN A 429 1.09 17.11 29.14
N HIS A 430 0.80 15.89 29.60
CA HIS A 430 0.94 14.70 28.76
C HIS A 430 -0.10 14.65 27.63
N GLY A 431 -1.31 15.16 27.88
CA GLY A 431 -2.40 15.16 26.91
C GLY A 431 -2.65 13.78 26.30
N TRP A 432 -2.83 13.74 24.98
CA TRP A 432 -3.07 12.52 24.20
C TRP A 432 -2.00 11.43 24.36
N ARG A 433 -0.76 11.77 24.74
CA ARG A 433 0.30 10.76 24.95
C ARG A 433 0.02 9.81 26.12
N SER A 434 -0.80 10.25 27.07
CA SER A 434 -1.22 9.41 28.21
C SER A 434 -2.18 8.27 27.83
N VAL A 435 -2.75 8.29 26.62
CA VAL A 435 -3.71 7.27 26.18
C VAL A 435 -3.02 5.92 26.00
N ARG A 436 -1.88 5.91 25.31
CA ARG A 436 -1.09 4.68 25.06
C ARG A 436 0.10 4.52 26.02
N ASN A 437 0.48 5.59 26.73
CA ASN A 437 1.67 5.63 27.59
C ASN A 437 2.94 5.16 26.87
N GLU A 438 3.05 5.52 25.59
CA GLU A 438 4.21 5.18 24.79
C GLU A 438 5.33 6.19 25.01
N LYS A 439 6.52 5.64 25.18
CA LYS A 439 7.77 6.40 25.12
C LYS A 439 7.98 6.92 23.70
N GLU A 440 8.32 8.18 23.52
CA GLU A 440 8.71 8.75 22.22
C GLU A 440 9.88 7.96 21.61
N GLU A 441 9.85 7.75 20.30
CA GLU A 441 11.03 7.31 19.56
C GLU A 441 12.14 8.37 19.74
N GLY A 442 13.22 7.99 20.43
CA GLY A 442 14.29 8.91 20.84
C GLY A 442 14.40 9.11 22.36
N GLU A 443 13.39 8.72 23.16
CA GLU A 443 13.43 8.82 24.63
C GLU A 443 14.54 7.98 25.29
N GLU A 444 15.08 6.98 24.59
CA GLU A 444 16.21 6.19 25.10
C GLU A 444 17.57 6.92 24.97
N ASN A 445 17.65 8.04 24.26
CA ASN A 445 18.89 8.82 24.10
C ASN A 445 18.66 10.31 24.43
N GLU A 446 19.21 10.75 25.56
CA GLU A 446 19.58 12.14 25.92
C GLU A 446 18.45 13.21 26.06
N GLU A 447 17.26 13.05 25.49
CA GLU A 447 16.22 14.12 25.52
C GLU A 447 15.29 14.12 26.74
N ASN A 448 15.13 13.00 27.46
CA ASN A 448 14.28 12.93 28.67
C ASN A 448 15.00 13.44 29.94
N THR A 449 16.15 14.09 29.77
CA THR A 449 16.95 14.62 30.86
C THR A 449 16.41 15.98 31.28
N VAL A 450 16.01 16.09 32.55
CA VAL A 450 15.72 17.40 33.14
C VAL A 450 17.05 18.13 33.34
N LEU A 451 17.28 19.17 32.54
CA LEU A 451 18.49 19.98 32.66
C LEU A 451 18.45 20.81 33.95
N PRO A 452 19.61 21.02 34.61
CA PRO A 452 19.77 22.04 35.65
C PRO A 452 19.37 23.44 35.18
N GLU A 453 19.09 24.31 36.14
CA GLU A 453 18.89 25.73 35.87
C GLU A 453 20.25 26.42 35.74
N TRP A 454 20.70 26.58 34.49
CA TRP A 454 21.90 27.36 34.15
C TRP A 454 21.50 28.72 33.58
N SER A 455 22.43 29.68 33.68
CA SER A 455 22.36 31.00 33.08
C SER A 455 23.49 31.21 32.08
N GLU A 456 23.29 32.15 31.15
CA GLU A 456 24.37 32.61 30.28
C GLU A 456 25.55 33.13 31.12
N GLY A 457 26.77 32.72 30.75
CA GLY A 457 28.00 33.01 31.49
C GLY A 457 28.37 31.99 32.58
N ASP A 458 27.50 31.03 32.90
CA ASP A 458 27.83 29.99 33.88
C ASP A 458 29.02 29.14 33.45
N ILE A 459 29.87 28.77 34.41
CA ILE A 459 31.04 27.91 34.17
C ILE A 459 30.70 26.48 34.60
N LEU A 460 30.69 25.57 33.64
CA LEU A 460 30.40 24.16 33.83
C LEU A 460 31.71 23.37 34.04
N PRO A 461 31.87 22.66 35.17
CA PRO A 461 33.01 21.76 35.35
C PRO A 461 32.89 20.55 34.42
N ILE A 462 33.98 20.19 33.75
CA ILE A 462 34.02 18.99 32.92
C ILE A 462 34.38 17.79 33.81
N MET A 463 33.40 16.93 34.05
CA MET A 463 33.57 15.70 34.84
C MET A 463 34.09 14.52 34.02
N GLY A 464 33.86 14.55 32.71
CA GLY A 464 34.32 13.51 31.79
C GLY A 464 34.28 14.00 30.35
N CYS A 465 35.20 13.49 29.53
CA CYS A 465 35.23 13.73 28.09
C CYS A 465 35.13 12.39 27.38
N SER A 466 34.46 12.37 26.23
CA SER A 466 34.48 11.22 25.33
C SER A 466 34.47 11.66 23.88
N MET A 467 34.95 10.79 23.01
CA MET A 467 34.83 10.94 21.57
C MET A 467 34.14 9.69 21.04
N THR A 468 33.02 9.88 20.35
CA THR A 468 32.33 8.77 19.68
C THR A 468 32.85 8.64 18.26
N GLU A 469 33.02 7.40 17.83
CA GLU A 469 33.36 7.02 16.47
C GLU A 469 32.21 6.17 15.92
N GLY A 470 31.66 6.61 14.81
CA GLY A 470 30.58 5.94 14.12
C GLY A 470 30.76 6.04 12.62
N LYS A 471 29.82 5.42 11.89
CA LYS A 471 29.71 5.59 10.44
C LYS A 471 28.30 5.97 10.08
N THR A 472 28.14 6.81 9.05
CA THR A 472 26.83 7.05 8.43
C THR A 472 26.22 5.71 8.00
N LYS A 473 24.90 5.56 8.12
CA LYS A 473 24.20 4.34 7.73
C LYS A 473 23.36 4.61 6.48
N PRO A 474 23.22 3.63 5.56
CA PRO A 474 22.30 3.77 4.44
C PRO A 474 20.86 3.87 4.96
N ARG A 475 19.98 4.50 4.18
CA ARG A 475 18.54 4.43 4.46
C ARG A 475 18.10 2.96 4.44
N PRO A 476 17.29 2.49 5.41
CA PRO A 476 16.83 1.11 5.42
C PRO A 476 15.95 0.82 4.20
N PHE A 477 15.92 -0.45 3.78
CA PHE A 477 14.97 -0.92 2.78
C PHE A 477 13.54 -0.63 3.22
N HIS A 478 12.65 -0.45 2.25
CA HIS A 478 11.25 -0.20 2.57
C HIS A 478 10.66 -1.36 3.38
N THR A 479 10.00 -1.08 4.50
CA THR A 479 8.93 -1.91 5.05
C THR A 479 7.62 -1.60 4.35
N GLU A 480 6.56 -2.41 4.55
CA GLU A 480 5.23 -2.05 4.06
C GLU A 480 4.75 -0.70 4.60
N ALA A 481 4.96 -0.38 5.89
CA ALA A 481 4.64 0.93 6.43
C ALA A 481 5.35 2.08 5.70
N SER A 482 6.67 1.95 5.49
CA SER A 482 7.43 3.00 4.82
C SER A 482 7.12 3.10 3.32
N LEU A 483 6.72 2.00 2.67
CA LEU A 483 6.29 2.02 1.27
C LEU A 483 4.91 2.66 1.14
N LEU A 484 3.97 2.31 2.02
CA LEU A 484 2.67 2.98 2.08
C LEU A 484 2.81 4.48 2.33
N ALA A 485 3.72 4.89 3.21
CA ALA A 485 4.04 6.29 3.44
C ALA A 485 4.60 6.95 2.16
N ALA A 486 5.56 6.30 1.49
CA ALA A 486 6.10 6.81 0.23
C ALA A 486 5.03 6.92 -0.87
N MET A 487 4.12 5.94 -0.98
CA MET A 487 3.00 5.96 -1.93
C MET A 487 2.04 7.11 -1.62
N GLU A 488 1.69 7.31 -0.35
CA GLU A 488 0.79 8.38 0.09
C GLU A 488 1.38 9.77 -0.13
N THR A 489 2.68 9.95 0.10
CA THR A 489 3.36 11.25 -0.03
C THR A 489 4.06 11.47 -1.37
N ALA A 490 3.90 10.56 -2.33
CA ALA A 490 4.62 10.57 -3.60
C ALA A 490 4.47 11.92 -4.34
N GLY A 491 3.31 12.56 -4.24
CA GLY A 491 3.05 13.87 -4.85
C GLY A 491 3.85 15.02 -4.25
N LYS A 492 4.44 14.90 -3.05
CA LYS A 492 5.18 16.00 -2.40
C LYS A 492 6.50 16.35 -3.09
N GLU A 493 7.07 15.39 -3.82
CA GLU A 493 8.32 15.56 -4.56
C GLU A 493 8.08 16.09 -5.99
N VAL A 494 6.82 16.30 -6.38
CA VAL A 494 6.47 16.89 -7.68
C VAL A 494 6.69 18.40 -7.62
N GLU A 495 7.50 18.91 -8.56
CA GLU A 495 7.86 20.34 -8.62
C GLU A 495 6.69 21.23 -9.07
N ASP A 496 5.83 20.74 -9.96
CA ASP A 496 4.66 21.46 -10.42
C ASP A 496 3.57 21.55 -9.32
N GLU A 497 3.16 22.78 -8.99
CA GLU A 497 2.24 23.05 -7.88
C GLU A 497 0.82 22.54 -8.14
N GLU A 498 0.34 22.59 -9.38
CA GLU A 498 -0.99 22.10 -9.75
C GLU A 498 -1.05 20.58 -9.61
N MET A 499 -0.04 19.87 -10.11
CA MET A 499 0.10 18.42 -9.97
C MET A 499 0.26 18.01 -8.50
N ARG A 500 1.10 18.72 -7.75
CA ARG A 500 1.29 18.49 -6.31
C ARG A 500 -0.03 18.60 -5.55
N GLN A 501 -0.84 19.62 -5.87
CA GLN A 501 -2.14 19.83 -5.25
C GLN A 501 -3.16 18.76 -5.67
N ALA A 502 -3.13 18.30 -6.93
CA ALA A 502 -3.97 17.18 -7.40
C ALA A 502 -3.62 15.83 -6.75
N MET A 503 -2.35 15.63 -6.38
CA MET A 503 -1.87 14.41 -5.69
C MET A 503 -1.92 14.49 -4.17
N LYS A 504 -2.23 15.66 -3.59
CA LYS A 504 -2.06 15.93 -2.15
C LYS A 504 -2.75 14.91 -1.24
N ASP A 505 -3.95 14.49 -1.62
CA ASP A 505 -4.79 13.61 -0.78
C ASP A 505 -4.68 12.13 -1.19
N CYS A 506 -4.26 11.85 -2.42
CA CYS A 506 -4.25 10.48 -2.97
C CYS A 506 -2.87 9.90 -3.23
N GLY A 507 -1.79 10.68 -3.36
CA GLY A 507 -0.47 10.16 -3.74
C GLY A 507 -0.54 9.25 -4.98
N ILE A 508 0.11 8.09 -4.94
CA ILE A 508 -0.07 7.02 -5.94
C ILE A 508 -1.01 5.92 -5.43
N GLY A 509 -2.11 5.74 -6.16
CA GLY A 509 -3.19 4.81 -5.80
C GLY A 509 -4.02 5.29 -4.60
N THR A 510 -5.27 4.86 -4.51
CA THR A 510 -6.16 5.25 -3.40
C THR A 510 -5.89 4.38 -2.16
N PRO A 511 -6.27 4.84 -0.95
CA PRO A 511 -6.14 4.04 0.27
C PRO A 511 -6.69 2.61 0.12
N ALA A 512 -7.77 2.43 -0.64
CA ALA A 512 -8.37 1.12 -0.91
C ALA A 512 -7.55 0.20 -1.84
N THR A 513 -6.66 0.73 -2.69
CA THR A 513 -5.92 -0.05 -3.70
C THR A 513 -4.44 -0.27 -3.36
N ARG A 514 -3.81 0.57 -2.53
CA ARG A 514 -2.37 0.49 -2.21
C ARG A 514 -1.94 -0.90 -1.71
N ALA A 515 -2.69 -1.49 -0.78
CA ALA A 515 -2.42 -2.85 -0.28
C ALA A 515 -2.46 -3.89 -1.41
N ALA A 516 -3.49 -3.85 -2.27
CA ALA A 516 -3.63 -4.76 -3.39
C ALA A 516 -2.52 -4.60 -4.44
N ILE A 517 -1.98 -3.39 -4.61
CA ILE A 517 -0.81 -3.14 -5.47
C ILE A 517 0.44 -3.82 -4.89
N ILE A 518 0.72 -3.66 -3.60
CA ILE A 518 1.85 -4.33 -2.94
C ILE A 518 1.74 -5.86 -3.09
N GLU A 519 0.56 -6.43 -2.82
CA GLU A 519 0.32 -7.87 -3.01
C GLU A 519 0.43 -8.30 -4.48
N THR A 520 0.08 -7.42 -5.42
CA THR A 520 0.26 -7.69 -6.84
C THR A 520 1.74 -7.78 -7.19
N LEU A 521 2.59 -6.88 -6.70
CA LEU A 521 4.03 -6.94 -6.92
C LEU A 521 4.65 -8.21 -6.32
N LEU A 522 4.18 -8.64 -5.14
CA LEU A 522 4.59 -9.89 -4.50
C LEU A 522 4.17 -11.12 -5.31
N ARG A 523 2.88 -11.21 -5.68
CA ARG A 523 2.31 -12.32 -6.47
C ARG A 523 2.94 -12.43 -7.86
N ARG A 524 3.37 -11.32 -8.45
CA ARG A 524 4.09 -11.28 -9.73
C ARG A 524 5.59 -11.57 -9.62
N GLU A 525 6.07 -11.86 -8.41
CA GLU A 525 7.48 -12.10 -8.07
C GLU A 525 8.38 -10.92 -8.41
N TYR A 526 7.91 -9.68 -8.34
CA TYR A 526 8.76 -8.49 -8.52
C TYR A 526 9.48 -8.08 -7.25
N ILE A 527 8.82 -8.27 -6.12
CA ILE A 527 9.38 -8.02 -4.79
C ILE A 527 9.11 -9.24 -3.92
N VAL A 528 9.86 -9.36 -2.82
CA VAL A 528 9.66 -10.38 -1.78
C VAL A 528 9.76 -9.75 -0.40
N ARG A 529 9.05 -10.35 0.55
CA ARG A 529 9.20 -10.06 1.98
C ARG A 529 10.48 -10.74 2.49
N SER A 530 11.47 -9.94 2.87
CA SER A 530 12.68 -10.37 3.56
C SER A 530 12.62 -9.85 5.00
N LYS A 531 12.20 -10.71 5.93
CA LYS A 531 11.79 -10.31 7.29
C LYS A 531 10.71 -9.22 7.21
N LYS A 532 10.94 -8.04 7.81
CA LYS A 532 10.02 -6.89 7.77
C LYS A 532 10.20 -6.01 6.52
N SER A 533 11.22 -6.27 5.70
CA SER A 533 11.58 -5.42 4.56
C SER A 533 11.06 -6.00 3.25
N LEU A 534 10.74 -5.14 2.30
CA LEU A 534 10.44 -5.42 0.92
C LEU A 534 11.72 -5.19 0.11
N VAL A 535 12.15 -6.23 -0.60
CA VAL A 535 13.32 -6.17 -1.49
C VAL A 535 12.92 -6.64 -2.88
N PRO A 536 13.48 -6.06 -3.95
CA PRO A 536 13.19 -6.49 -5.30
C PRO A 536 13.82 -7.86 -5.59
N THR A 537 13.15 -8.66 -6.41
CA THR A 537 13.73 -9.87 -7.01
C THR A 537 14.57 -9.51 -8.23
N GLU A 538 15.30 -10.47 -8.80
CA GLU A 538 15.94 -10.30 -10.11
C GLU A 538 14.93 -9.90 -11.20
N LYS A 539 13.72 -10.48 -11.16
CA LYS A 539 12.65 -10.14 -12.11
C LYS A 539 12.18 -8.68 -11.95
N GLY A 540 12.03 -8.21 -10.72
CA GLY A 540 11.68 -6.82 -10.43
C GLY A 540 12.78 -5.84 -10.83
N LEU A 541 14.05 -6.18 -10.57
CA LEU A 541 15.20 -5.38 -11.01
C LEU A 541 15.34 -5.32 -12.52
N ALA A 542 15.11 -6.44 -13.22
CA ALA A 542 15.12 -6.48 -14.68
C ALA A 542 14.01 -5.59 -15.27
N LEU A 543 12.77 -5.72 -14.77
CA LEU A 543 11.67 -4.84 -15.15
C LEU A 543 12.04 -3.37 -14.90
N TYR A 544 12.52 -3.05 -13.69
CA TYR A 544 12.94 -1.70 -13.33
C TYR A 544 14.02 -1.14 -14.27
N SER A 545 15.02 -1.95 -14.66
CA SER A 545 16.08 -1.50 -15.56
C SER A 545 15.57 -1.03 -16.93
N ILE A 546 14.43 -1.57 -17.36
CA ILE A 546 13.77 -1.21 -18.62
C ILE A 546 12.93 0.06 -18.43
N VAL A 547 12.07 0.06 -17.40
CA VAL A 547 11.03 1.10 -17.27
C VAL A 547 11.47 2.33 -16.48
N ARG A 548 12.60 2.30 -15.76
CA ARG A 548 13.02 3.40 -14.85
C ARG A 548 13.21 4.77 -15.51
N GLY A 549 13.42 4.81 -16.82
CA GLY A 549 13.54 6.04 -17.61
C GLY A 549 12.27 6.39 -18.40
N MET A 550 11.20 5.61 -18.24
CA MET A 550 9.93 5.79 -18.93
C MET A 550 8.90 6.44 -18.00
N ASP A 551 7.96 7.19 -18.56
CA ASP A 551 6.92 7.90 -17.80
C ASP A 551 6.08 6.97 -16.92
N ILE A 552 5.86 5.72 -17.36
CA ILE A 552 5.11 4.70 -16.61
C ILE A 552 5.72 4.36 -15.24
N ALA A 553 7.00 4.62 -15.03
CA ALA A 553 7.67 4.41 -13.74
C ALA A 553 7.79 5.69 -12.92
N ASN A 554 7.38 6.85 -13.46
CA ASN A 554 7.43 8.14 -12.79
C ASN A 554 6.10 8.41 -12.07
N VAL A 555 6.21 8.87 -10.82
CA VAL A 555 5.09 9.34 -10.00
C VAL A 555 4.41 10.56 -10.64
N GLU A 556 5.19 11.41 -11.30
CA GLU A 556 4.71 12.63 -11.95
C GLU A 556 3.65 12.35 -13.02
N MET A 557 3.82 11.28 -13.82
CA MET A 557 2.80 10.87 -14.79
C MET A 557 1.46 10.56 -14.11
N THR A 558 1.50 9.96 -12.91
CA THR A 558 0.28 9.74 -12.13
C THR A 558 -0.33 11.07 -11.71
N GLY A 559 0.48 12.05 -11.29
CA GLY A 559 0.00 13.38 -10.93
C GLY A 559 -0.62 14.16 -12.08
N GLN A 560 -0.01 14.11 -13.27
CA GLN A 560 -0.54 14.71 -14.49
C GLN A 560 -1.93 14.16 -14.82
N TRP A 561 -2.12 12.85 -14.72
CA TRP A 561 -3.42 12.23 -14.96
C TRP A 561 -4.44 12.66 -13.92
N GLU A 562 -4.07 12.67 -12.63
CA GLU A 562 -5.01 13.08 -11.58
C GLU A 562 -5.42 14.56 -11.70
N ALA A 563 -4.50 15.43 -12.11
CA ALA A 563 -4.79 16.83 -12.40
C ALA A 563 -5.74 16.98 -13.60
N ALA A 564 -5.48 16.25 -14.69
CA ALA A 564 -6.36 16.26 -15.87
C ALA A 564 -7.76 15.71 -15.55
N LEU A 565 -7.85 14.62 -14.79
CA LEU A 565 -9.12 14.06 -14.33
C LEU A 565 -9.89 15.04 -13.45
N ALA A 566 -9.21 15.79 -12.57
CA ALA A 566 -9.85 16.83 -11.77
C ALA A 566 -10.36 18.01 -12.63
N LYS A 567 -9.68 18.34 -13.74
CA LYS A 567 -10.17 19.31 -14.73
C LYS A 567 -11.42 18.80 -15.45
N ILE A 568 -11.49 17.51 -15.77
CA ILE A 568 -12.70 16.90 -16.35
C ILE A 568 -13.87 17.03 -15.36
N GLU A 569 -13.67 16.72 -14.08
CA GLU A 569 -14.73 16.85 -13.06
C GLU A 569 -15.30 18.27 -12.96
N ARG A 570 -14.43 19.29 -13.09
CA ARG A 570 -14.84 20.70 -13.07
C ARG A 570 -15.39 21.21 -14.41
N GLY A 571 -15.37 20.38 -15.47
CA GLY A 571 -15.79 20.77 -16.81
C GLY A 571 -14.78 21.67 -17.54
N GLU A 572 -13.54 21.74 -17.07
CA GLU A 572 -12.46 22.57 -17.63
C GLU A 572 -11.69 21.85 -18.75
N LEU A 573 -11.77 20.52 -18.83
CA LEU A 573 -11.14 19.69 -19.85
C LEU A 573 -12.16 18.67 -20.40
N PRO A 574 -12.37 18.58 -21.72
CA PRO A 574 -13.19 17.52 -22.32
C PRO A 574 -12.54 16.14 -22.11
N SER A 575 -13.34 15.13 -21.73
CA SER A 575 -12.86 13.74 -21.54
C SER A 575 -12.20 13.15 -22.78
N GLU A 576 -12.66 13.54 -23.97
CA GLU A 576 -12.17 13.05 -25.25
C GLU A 576 -10.76 13.58 -25.53
N ALA A 577 -10.44 14.79 -25.06
CA ALA A 577 -9.09 15.35 -25.19
C ALA A 577 -8.10 14.52 -24.36
N PHE A 578 -8.45 14.25 -23.11
CA PHE A 578 -7.65 13.37 -22.25
C PHE A 578 -7.46 11.98 -22.87
N MET A 579 -8.54 11.34 -23.36
CA MET A 579 -8.44 9.99 -23.95
C MET A 579 -7.56 9.95 -25.20
N ARG A 580 -7.56 10.99 -26.06
CA ARG A 580 -6.64 11.08 -27.21
C ARG A 580 -5.17 11.12 -26.78
N ASP A 581 -4.85 11.83 -25.70
CA ASP A 581 -3.50 11.88 -25.15
C ASP A 581 -3.09 10.52 -24.59
N ILE A 582 -4.02 9.83 -23.91
CA ILE A 582 -3.82 8.47 -23.40
C ILE A 582 -3.58 7.46 -24.53
N GLU A 583 -4.34 7.51 -25.62
CA GLU A 583 -4.13 6.63 -26.77
C GLU A 583 -2.77 6.89 -27.43
N SER A 584 -2.41 8.16 -27.62
CA SER A 584 -1.11 8.56 -28.17
C SER A 584 0.04 8.04 -27.31
N TYR A 585 -0.09 8.20 -25.99
CA TYR A 585 0.87 7.64 -25.03
C TYR A 585 0.92 6.11 -25.09
N THR A 586 -0.23 5.44 -25.14
CA THR A 586 -0.36 3.99 -25.23
C THR A 586 0.36 3.45 -26.46
N ARG A 587 0.21 4.10 -27.61
CA ARG A 587 0.95 3.74 -28.84
C ARG A 587 2.46 3.83 -28.63
N ARG A 588 2.94 4.98 -28.12
CA ARG A 588 4.37 5.21 -27.85
C ARG A 588 4.95 4.17 -26.91
N ILE A 589 4.38 3.99 -25.72
CA ILE A 589 4.92 3.06 -24.72
C ILE A 589 4.90 1.61 -25.20
N THR A 590 3.88 1.22 -25.97
CA THR A 590 3.79 -0.12 -26.56
C THR A 590 4.96 -0.37 -27.51
N THR A 591 5.24 0.59 -28.40
CA THR A 591 6.38 0.52 -29.32
C THR A 591 7.71 0.45 -28.57
N ASP A 592 7.91 1.32 -27.57
CA ASP A 592 9.15 1.37 -26.78
C ASP A 592 9.40 0.04 -26.04
N LEU A 593 8.37 -0.53 -25.42
CA LEU A 593 8.47 -1.80 -24.70
C LEU A 593 8.69 -2.98 -25.64
N LEU A 594 8.09 -3.00 -26.84
CA LEU A 594 8.32 -4.03 -27.85
C LEU A 594 9.74 -4.00 -28.44
N ALA A 595 10.41 -2.86 -28.39
CA ALA A 595 11.80 -2.68 -28.82
C ALA A 595 12.84 -3.06 -27.75
N CYS A 596 12.40 -3.39 -26.53
CA CYS A 596 13.27 -3.82 -25.43
C CYS A 596 13.66 -5.32 -25.47
N ASP A 597 13.38 -6.00 -26.58
CA ASP A 597 13.67 -7.42 -26.82
C ASP A 597 15.14 -7.80 -26.55
N LYS A 598 16.07 -6.92 -26.91
CA LYS A 598 17.52 -7.11 -26.71
C LYS A 598 17.94 -7.12 -25.23
N ILE A 599 17.17 -6.48 -24.34
CA ILE A 599 17.48 -6.39 -22.90
C ILE A 599 17.15 -7.71 -22.19
N PHE A 600 16.17 -8.45 -22.70
CA PHE A 600 15.88 -9.82 -22.25
C PHE A 600 16.73 -10.87 -22.97
N GLY A 601 17.82 -10.42 -23.62
CA GLY A 601 18.70 -11.20 -24.48
C GLY A 601 18.91 -12.62 -24.00
N HIS A 602 18.70 -13.55 -24.93
CA HIS A 602 19.01 -14.95 -24.76
C HIS A 602 20.43 -15.22 -25.25
N LYS A 603 21.03 -16.27 -24.71
CA LYS A 603 22.31 -16.79 -25.20
C LYS A 603 22.02 -17.98 -26.11
N ASP A 604 22.46 -17.96 -27.37
CA ASP A 604 22.45 -19.17 -28.20
C ASP A 604 23.28 -20.23 -27.50
N SER A 605 22.68 -21.40 -27.26
CA SER A 605 23.36 -22.52 -26.64
C SER A 605 24.28 -23.27 -27.60
N GLY A 606 24.08 -23.08 -28.91
CA GLY A 606 24.70 -23.89 -29.96
C GLY A 606 24.21 -25.34 -29.99
N ILE A 607 23.10 -25.66 -29.31
CA ILE A 607 22.53 -27.01 -29.22
C ILE A 607 21.29 -27.10 -30.10
N SER A 608 21.25 -28.08 -31.03
CA SER A 608 20.05 -28.38 -31.80
C SER A 608 18.92 -28.86 -30.91
N CYS A 609 17.69 -28.45 -31.20
CA CYS A 609 16.52 -28.81 -30.42
C CYS A 609 16.30 -30.33 -30.43
N PRO A 610 16.24 -30.99 -29.26
CA PRO A 610 16.11 -32.45 -29.20
C PRO A 610 14.75 -32.95 -29.70
N LYS A 611 13.73 -32.08 -29.74
CA LYS A 611 12.38 -32.42 -30.24
C LYS A 611 12.23 -32.31 -31.76
N CYS A 612 12.75 -31.26 -32.37
CA CYS A 612 12.51 -30.99 -33.81
C CYS A 612 13.75 -31.13 -34.70
N GLY A 613 14.95 -31.14 -34.14
CA GLY A 613 16.23 -31.22 -34.86
C GLY A 613 16.59 -30.00 -35.72
N SER A 614 15.61 -29.20 -36.15
CA SER A 614 15.79 -28.07 -37.08
C SER A 614 16.01 -26.72 -36.41
N GLY A 615 15.46 -26.50 -35.21
CA GLY A 615 15.69 -25.29 -34.42
C GLY A 615 16.87 -25.42 -33.45
N ARG A 616 17.34 -24.30 -32.90
CA ARG A 616 18.37 -24.24 -31.85
C ARG A 616 17.76 -23.85 -30.50
N MET A 617 18.36 -24.36 -29.43
CA MET A 617 17.96 -24.06 -28.06
C MET A 617 18.57 -22.72 -27.60
N GLN A 618 17.74 -21.80 -27.16
CA GLN A 618 18.11 -20.46 -26.70
C GLN A 618 18.01 -20.40 -25.18
N PHE A 619 19.10 -20.01 -24.49
CA PHE A 619 19.18 -19.96 -23.03
C PHE A 619 18.65 -18.63 -22.52
N TYR A 620 17.55 -18.69 -21.76
CA TYR A 620 17.00 -17.57 -21.00
C TYR A 620 17.18 -17.84 -19.50
N GLY A 621 17.07 -16.80 -18.67
CA GLY A 621 17.38 -16.90 -17.24
C GLY A 621 16.61 -17.96 -16.42
N LYS A 622 15.39 -18.36 -16.82
CA LYS A 622 14.61 -19.44 -16.14
C LYS A 622 14.15 -20.57 -17.06
N VAL A 623 14.38 -20.47 -18.37
CA VAL A 623 13.87 -21.43 -19.37
C VAL A 623 14.86 -21.50 -20.52
N VAL A 624 14.97 -22.66 -21.16
CA VAL A 624 15.65 -22.82 -22.44
C VAL A 624 14.58 -23.14 -23.49
N ARG A 625 14.58 -22.45 -24.63
CA ARG A 625 13.51 -22.61 -25.64
C ARG A 625 14.06 -22.81 -27.05
N CYS A 626 13.42 -23.67 -27.84
CA CYS A 626 13.69 -23.77 -29.28
C CYS A 626 13.30 -22.48 -30.01
N ASP A 627 14.16 -21.98 -30.90
CA ASP A 627 13.91 -20.80 -31.75
C ASP A 627 13.05 -21.07 -33.00
N ASN A 628 12.87 -22.34 -33.40
CA ASN A 628 11.93 -22.68 -34.46
C ASN A 628 10.48 -22.42 -33.99
N THR A 629 9.81 -21.51 -34.68
CA THR A 629 8.45 -21.04 -34.36
C THR A 629 7.39 -22.15 -34.37
N ASP A 630 7.57 -23.20 -35.17
CA ASP A 630 6.62 -24.33 -35.26
C ASP A 630 6.83 -25.36 -34.13
N CYS A 631 8.01 -25.36 -33.49
CA CYS A 631 8.34 -26.28 -32.41
C CYS A 631 8.18 -25.64 -31.03
N GLY A 632 8.88 -24.53 -30.80
CA GLY A 632 8.79 -23.74 -29.57
C GLY A 632 9.08 -24.47 -28.25
N LEU A 633 9.67 -25.67 -28.26
CA LEU A 633 9.90 -26.52 -27.07
C LEU A 633 10.45 -25.72 -25.88
N PRO A 634 9.72 -25.62 -24.75
CA PRO A 634 10.22 -25.00 -23.54
C PRO A 634 10.80 -26.04 -22.57
N VAL A 635 11.98 -25.75 -22.00
CA VAL A 635 12.60 -26.55 -20.93
C VAL A 635 12.91 -25.64 -19.74
N PHE A 636 12.17 -25.82 -18.65
CA PHE A 636 12.33 -24.98 -17.46
C PHE A 636 13.61 -25.32 -16.69
N ARG A 637 14.31 -24.29 -16.24
CA ARG A 637 15.54 -24.44 -15.46
C ARG A 637 15.26 -24.66 -13.98
N GLN A 638 14.10 -24.23 -13.49
CA GLN A 638 13.74 -24.40 -12.09
C GLN A 638 12.89 -25.67 -11.94
N ILE A 639 13.45 -26.68 -11.27
CA ILE A 639 12.82 -27.98 -11.07
C ILE A 639 12.85 -28.29 -9.58
N ALA A 640 11.68 -28.54 -8.97
CA ALA A 640 11.51 -28.83 -7.54
C ALA A 640 12.34 -27.92 -6.61
N GLY A 641 12.34 -26.60 -6.85
CA GLY A 641 13.03 -25.62 -6.01
C GLY A 641 14.53 -25.46 -6.24
N LYS A 642 15.15 -26.23 -7.14
CA LYS A 642 16.53 -26.04 -7.62
C LYS A 642 16.53 -25.36 -8.99
N THR A 643 17.40 -24.39 -9.20
CA THR A 643 17.66 -23.82 -10.54
C THR A 643 18.87 -24.52 -11.15
N LEU A 644 18.70 -25.11 -12.32
CA LEU A 644 19.74 -25.78 -13.08
C LEU A 644 20.70 -24.75 -13.72
N SER A 645 22.00 -25.00 -13.61
CA SER A 645 23.05 -24.19 -14.24
C SER A 645 23.06 -24.34 -15.76
N ASP A 646 23.80 -23.48 -16.47
CA ASP A 646 23.95 -23.59 -17.92
C ASP A 646 24.58 -24.94 -18.33
N THR A 647 25.49 -25.46 -17.51
CA THR A 647 26.15 -26.74 -17.75
C THR A 647 25.20 -27.91 -17.54
N GLU A 648 24.41 -27.90 -16.45
CA GLU A 648 23.39 -28.93 -16.16
C GLU A 648 22.30 -28.92 -17.25
N MET A 649 21.89 -27.74 -17.71
CA MET A 649 20.93 -27.61 -18.82
C MET A 649 21.51 -28.10 -20.16
N THR A 650 22.78 -27.81 -20.43
CA THR A 650 23.46 -28.28 -21.64
C THR A 650 23.54 -29.81 -21.66
N GLU A 651 23.82 -30.42 -20.50
CA GLU A 651 23.87 -31.88 -20.35
C GLU A 651 22.51 -32.51 -20.61
N LEU A 652 21.44 -31.99 -19.99
CA LEU A 652 20.07 -32.44 -20.23
C LEU A 652 19.67 -32.36 -21.70
N LEU A 653 19.98 -31.26 -22.38
CA LEU A 653 19.60 -31.03 -23.77
C LEU A 653 20.38 -31.89 -24.77
N ARG A 654 21.64 -32.22 -24.47
CA ARG A 654 22.47 -33.06 -25.34
C ARG A 654 22.25 -34.55 -25.11
N ASN A 655 22.15 -34.95 -23.84
CA ASN A 655 22.20 -36.36 -23.45
C ASN A 655 20.82 -36.92 -23.12
N GLY A 656 19.78 -36.07 -23.07
CA GLY A 656 18.44 -36.44 -22.61
C GLY A 656 18.31 -36.56 -21.09
N GLN A 657 19.41 -36.43 -20.34
CA GLN A 657 19.47 -36.53 -18.89
C GLN A 657 20.68 -35.77 -18.31
N THR A 658 20.60 -35.39 -17.03
CA THR A 658 21.71 -34.79 -16.26
C THR A 658 22.52 -35.85 -15.51
N GLY A 659 23.66 -35.48 -14.93
CA GLY A 659 24.23 -36.23 -13.80
C GLY A 659 23.34 -36.21 -12.55
N LEU A 660 23.75 -36.91 -11.48
CA LEU A 660 23.04 -36.88 -10.18
C LEU A 660 23.14 -35.48 -9.56
N LEU A 661 22.02 -34.78 -9.45
CA LEU A 661 21.97 -33.42 -8.91
C LEU A 661 21.42 -33.41 -7.48
N ASN A 662 22.01 -32.57 -6.63
CA ASN A 662 21.58 -32.34 -5.26
C ASN A 662 20.82 -31.02 -5.12
N GLY A 663 19.98 -30.90 -4.09
CA GLY A 663 19.36 -29.63 -3.67
C GLY A 663 17.91 -29.44 -4.13
N PHE A 664 17.26 -30.49 -4.65
CA PHE A 664 15.82 -30.47 -4.91
C PHE A 664 15.02 -30.51 -3.61
N ARG A 665 13.80 -30.00 -3.61
CA ARG A 665 12.88 -29.98 -2.46
C ARG A 665 11.57 -30.66 -2.82
N SER A 666 11.15 -31.62 -2.01
CA SER A 666 9.84 -32.27 -2.16
C SER A 666 8.70 -31.32 -1.82
N LYS A 667 7.44 -31.71 -2.11
CA LYS A 667 6.24 -30.94 -1.72
C LYS A 667 6.15 -30.70 -0.20
N GLN A 668 6.81 -31.52 0.62
CA GLN A 668 6.92 -31.37 2.07
C GLN A 668 8.17 -30.58 2.52
N GLY A 669 8.91 -29.99 1.57
CA GLY A 669 10.10 -29.16 1.84
C GLY A 669 11.39 -29.93 2.13
N LYS A 670 11.36 -31.27 2.13
CA LYS A 670 12.54 -32.12 2.41
C LYS A 670 13.51 -32.13 1.22
N PRO A 671 14.83 -31.99 1.45
CA PRO A 671 15.81 -32.05 0.38
C PRO A 671 15.96 -33.47 -0.18
N PHE A 672 16.17 -33.60 -1.49
CA PHE A 672 16.50 -34.86 -2.14
C PHE A 672 17.46 -34.67 -3.32
N SER A 673 18.01 -35.77 -3.81
CA SER A 673 18.92 -35.84 -4.96
C SER A 673 18.34 -36.75 -6.03
N ALA A 674 18.45 -36.35 -7.29
CA ALA A 674 17.90 -37.08 -8.43
C ALA A 674 18.63 -36.72 -9.71
N VAL A 675 18.58 -37.61 -10.70
CA VAL A 675 18.87 -37.29 -12.10
C VAL A 675 17.61 -36.67 -12.70
N VAL A 676 17.77 -35.64 -13.54
CA VAL A 676 16.67 -35.09 -14.32
C VAL A 676 16.80 -35.62 -15.74
N ALA A 677 15.74 -36.23 -16.28
CA ALA A 677 15.70 -36.79 -17.63
C ALA A 677 14.46 -36.31 -18.41
N PHE A 678 14.46 -36.47 -19.73
CA PHE A 678 13.27 -36.25 -20.55
C PHE A 678 12.42 -37.53 -20.66
N ASP A 679 11.10 -37.38 -20.58
CA ASP A 679 10.15 -38.41 -21.02
C ASP A 679 9.95 -38.38 -22.55
N SER A 680 9.07 -39.25 -23.07
CA SER A 680 8.76 -39.35 -24.50
C SER A 680 8.17 -38.06 -25.10
N ASP A 681 7.61 -37.18 -24.26
CA ASP A 681 7.02 -35.90 -24.66
C ASP A 681 7.97 -34.71 -24.40
N PHE A 682 9.22 -34.98 -24.00
CA PHE A 682 10.24 -34.01 -23.61
C PHE A 682 9.89 -33.20 -22.35
N ASN A 683 9.08 -33.74 -21.44
CA ASN A 683 8.94 -33.19 -20.08
C ASN A 683 10.06 -33.68 -19.17
N THR A 684 10.42 -32.88 -18.17
CA THR A 684 11.45 -33.25 -17.20
C THR A 684 10.89 -34.16 -16.10
N VAL A 685 11.46 -35.35 -15.95
CA VAL A 685 11.16 -36.34 -14.92
C VAL A 685 12.35 -36.57 -14.00
N PHE A 686 12.10 -37.14 -12.81
CA PHE A 686 13.16 -37.49 -11.85
C PHE A 686 13.45 -38.99 -11.91
N GLU A 687 14.73 -39.33 -12.03
CA GLU A 687 15.25 -40.68 -11.87
C GLU A 687 16.10 -40.77 -10.59
N PHE A 688 15.80 -41.75 -9.75
CA PHE A 688 16.47 -41.95 -8.47
C PHE A 688 17.44 -43.13 -8.57
N PRO A 689 18.70 -43.00 -8.12
CA PRO A 689 19.64 -44.12 -8.12
C PRO A 689 19.15 -45.24 -7.18
N GLU A 690 19.27 -46.50 -7.62
CA GLU A 690 18.86 -47.66 -6.81
C GLU A 690 19.67 -47.79 -5.52
N GLU A 691 19.00 -47.95 -4.37
CA GLU A 691 19.65 -48.19 -3.08
C GLU A 691 20.31 -49.59 -3.04
N LYS A 692 21.65 -49.65 -2.99
CA LYS A 692 22.37 -50.88 -2.64
C LYS A 692 22.08 -51.26 -1.17
N LYS A 693 21.18 -52.21 -0.95
CA LYS A 693 20.90 -52.81 0.37
C LYS A 693 22.17 -53.41 1.00
N LYS A 694 22.60 -52.89 2.16
CA LYS A 694 23.61 -53.52 3.02
C LYS A 694 22.98 -54.73 3.76
N PRO A 695 23.66 -55.89 3.86
CA PRO A 695 23.12 -57.08 4.52
C PRO A 695 23.01 -56.87 6.04
N GLY A 696 21.86 -57.24 6.59
CA GLY A 696 21.42 -56.92 7.94
C GLY A 696 22.21 -57.60 9.06
N ARG A 697 22.55 -56.81 10.09
CA ARG A 697 23.12 -57.27 11.36
C ARG A 697 21.98 -57.83 12.22
N LYS A 698 22.00 -59.14 12.50
CA LYS A 698 21.05 -59.82 13.41
C LYS A 698 21.08 -59.17 14.80
N GLY A 699 19.91 -58.70 15.26
CA GLY A 699 19.70 -58.16 16.59
C GLY A 699 19.83 -59.24 17.67
N ARG A 700 20.65 -58.96 18.67
CA ARG A 700 20.79 -59.74 19.91
C ARG A 700 19.70 -59.26 20.87
N LYS A 701 18.73 -60.12 21.20
CA LYS A 701 17.87 -59.96 22.39
C LYS A 701 18.74 -60.09 23.63
N LYS A 702 18.59 -59.19 24.60
CA LYS A 702 18.71 -59.53 26.03
C LYS A 702 17.79 -58.65 26.87
N LYS A 703 17.29 -59.32 27.90
CA LYS A 703 16.32 -58.93 28.94
C LYS A 703 16.75 -57.69 29.70
#